data_AF-A0A9J6H526-F1
#
_entry.id   AF-A0A9J6H526-F1
#
_cell.length_a   1.000
_cell.length_b   1.000
_cell.length_c   1.000
_cell.angle_alpha   90.00
_cell.angle_beta   90.00
_cell.angle_gamma   90.00
#
_symmetry.space_group_name_H-M   'P 1'
#
loop_
_entity.id
_entity.type
_entity.pdbx_description
1 polymer ?
#
loop_
_entity_poly.entity_id
_entity_poly.type
_entity_poly.pdbx_seq_one_letter_code
_entity_poly.pdbx_strand_id
1 'polypeptide(L)'
;MASGGDDGRDLSLPGPSWVKKSADDSVDTAESASSGDAAPTELSESASEERFSVSSGSQRSACLAAVDMWAEEAASFVPSTADSGALPGEHGPSSPGTTSANALLAFARYLRREAPSYFPSANDVEQRVRSFEDVFRSESGEELTRQCSHGEREPCWVLKHQKSWNNLLNSHGLELLECLRGRALSLRTLDMMERINLSPSVTLTSLCLVMWVIYEHRCIRSATLNAGIVAPHHISIFYKLLRFHTDYVSAGIVAHHSEPTGAWRSQIFDSLKYTTLLHTFHMSALRLNEPQSDNFRQLITRNPGLRSLVAVNVTVDSIAAMNLFDGLTYLQNLEELDLYARVDEGEYIYGEAISMLLHTTVQRMRLNLDCDMTQFFAELQDNRSLNELELGNPVSDAEPLLALADSLAKNRTLRCLKMAINVSRRRRFGAYGKALASIVANNRRIEVLDLSGSTLDDNASLREVCFGAVNDTPGERLQVLNIIAAKSLQNRVTFVWRDDEVPLLGNNLEAPLRKLYLQAVDAWQDDVGTFLRHLPKYESTLTTLYICAPDIITAEGARDLSSFFANATMLSKVALIYETTKESSFTLLEGIGDSSSITVLVIGRWFLDGDVAWALRDALDVNTSLLRLEVYRYDGECVCPTFDRLFPEAVTASRSLVVVQRFHFGQETRAETRDAGVRFTLRRNEMALRDTLDSILEGKLKATASFAYHMLRASSDPQGSYFREHEIGWRPLVTNRLLEVYEAVRDPLRRLSLEYDSVAGSQRRQSLLPEFQALYGKCLQSVNLRLGLDDGFSET
;
A
#
# COMPACT_ATOMS: atom_id res chain seq x y z
N MET A 1 -42.38 56.37 38.19
CA MET A 1 -43.65 55.63 38.15
C MET A 1 -43.29 54.21 37.72
N ALA A 2 -43.22 53.24 38.66
CA ALA A 2 -44.35 52.55 39.31
C ALA A 2 -44.88 51.44 38.36
N SER A 3 -44.51 50.18 38.56
CA SER A 3 -45.25 49.11 39.32
C SER A 3 -46.50 48.61 38.57
N GLY A 4 -46.85 47.33 38.51
CA GLY A 4 -46.39 46.13 39.24
C GLY A 4 -47.60 45.41 39.88
N GLY A 5 -47.62 44.08 39.96
CA GLY A 5 -48.67 43.32 40.65
C GLY A 5 -48.96 41.91 40.10
N ASP A 6 -49.12 40.95 41.01
CA ASP A 6 -49.46 39.54 40.77
C ASP A 6 -50.95 39.30 40.43
N ASP A 7 -51.26 38.10 39.90
CA ASP A 7 -52.04 37.11 40.67
C ASP A 7 -51.91 35.70 40.03
N GLY A 8 -52.12 34.63 40.81
CA GLY A 8 -51.92 33.24 40.36
C GLY A 8 -52.94 32.22 40.92
N ARG A 9 -52.82 30.95 40.52
CA ARG A 9 -53.47 29.79 41.18
C ARG A 9 -53.00 28.42 40.67
N ASP A 10 -53.02 27.44 41.57
CA ASP A 10 -52.68 26.03 41.33
C ASP A 10 -53.79 25.23 40.63
N LEU A 11 -53.41 24.07 40.07
CA LEU A 11 -54.02 22.76 40.38
C LEU A 11 -53.09 21.62 39.92
N SER A 12 -53.22 20.40 40.48
CA SER A 12 -52.16 19.37 40.40
C SER A 12 -52.67 17.92 40.42
N LEU A 13 -51.77 17.00 40.00
CA LEU A 13 -51.88 15.52 40.11
C LEU A 13 -52.97 14.84 39.23
N PRO A 14 -52.98 13.49 39.06
CA PRO A 14 -52.07 12.46 39.62
C PRO A 14 -51.39 11.55 38.57
N GLY A 15 -50.53 10.63 39.05
CA GLY A 15 -50.18 9.38 38.36
C GLY A 15 -50.55 8.16 39.21
N PRO A 16 -50.40 6.91 38.72
CA PRO A 16 -50.56 5.71 39.55
C PRO A 16 -49.34 4.76 39.53
N SER A 17 -49.40 3.67 40.31
CA SER A 17 -48.27 2.79 40.63
C SER A 17 -48.63 1.28 40.65
N TRP A 18 -47.68 0.47 40.15
CA TRP A 18 -47.32 -0.89 40.63
C TRP A 18 -48.32 -2.10 40.57
N VAL A 19 -47.74 -3.30 40.75
CA VAL A 19 -48.32 -4.61 41.17
C VAL A 19 -48.86 -5.62 40.12
N LYS A 20 -47.93 -6.46 39.63
CA LYS A 20 -47.91 -7.95 39.63
C LYS A 20 -49.20 -8.82 39.55
N LYS A 21 -49.12 -9.77 38.60
CA LYS A 21 -49.38 -11.25 38.66
C LYS A 21 -50.79 -11.85 38.51
N SER A 22 -50.76 -13.11 38.03
CA SER A 22 -51.76 -14.20 38.06
C SER A 22 -53.06 -14.04 37.23
N ALA A 23 -53.69 -15.10 36.74
CA ALA A 23 -53.23 -16.48 36.41
C ALA A 23 -54.35 -17.24 35.66
N ASP A 24 -53.95 -18.24 34.86
CA ASP A 24 -54.66 -19.48 34.48
C ASP A 24 -56.06 -19.46 33.81
N ASP A 25 -56.35 -20.62 33.18
CA ASP A 25 -57.62 -21.17 32.68
C ASP A 25 -58.43 -20.47 31.56
N SER A 26 -59.17 -21.19 30.70
CA SER A 26 -59.10 -22.57 30.13
C SER A 26 -60.20 -22.73 29.05
N VAL A 27 -60.27 -23.88 28.33
CA VAL A 27 -61.49 -24.43 27.64
C VAL A 27 -62.01 -23.61 26.43
N ASP A 28 -62.45 -24.11 25.27
CA ASP A 28 -62.48 -25.40 24.53
C ASP A 28 -62.96 -25.06 23.06
N THR A 29 -63.23 -25.89 22.04
CA THR A 29 -63.20 -27.33 21.60
C THR A 29 -63.26 -27.29 20.04
N ALA A 30 -63.10 -28.34 19.20
CA ALA A 30 -62.45 -29.66 19.21
C ALA A 30 -62.51 -30.25 17.77
N GLU A 31 -61.79 -31.35 17.49
CA GLU A 31 -62.03 -32.34 16.40
C GLU A 31 -61.91 -31.88 14.92
N SER A 32 -61.66 -32.73 13.90
CA SER A 32 -61.21 -34.15 13.79
C SER A 32 -60.45 -34.28 12.44
N ALA A 33 -59.37 -35.05 12.23
CA ALA A 33 -58.95 -36.42 12.62
C ALA A 33 -59.28 -37.51 11.58
N SER A 34 -58.28 -37.86 10.75
CA SER A 34 -58.17 -39.07 9.93
C SER A 34 -56.76 -39.16 9.30
N SER A 35 -56.33 -40.26 8.67
CA SER A 35 -55.85 -41.50 9.32
C SER A 35 -55.28 -42.48 8.29
N GLY A 36 -54.07 -43.03 8.49
CA GLY A 36 -53.55 -44.12 7.64
C GLY A 36 -52.03 -44.33 7.68
N ASP A 37 -51.58 -45.39 8.36
CA ASP A 37 -50.20 -45.90 8.32
C ASP A 37 -49.94 -46.80 7.11
N ALA A 38 -48.71 -46.75 6.54
CA ALA A 38 -48.06 -47.89 5.89
C ALA A 38 -46.56 -47.65 5.69
N ALA A 39 -45.75 -48.70 5.91
CA ALA A 39 -44.33 -48.82 5.57
C ALA A 39 -44.01 -50.31 5.35
N PRO A 40 -42.78 -50.74 4.99
CA PRO A 40 -41.68 -50.02 4.33
C PRO A 40 -41.32 -50.69 2.97
N THR A 41 -40.21 -50.32 2.33
CA THR A 41 -39.50 -51.23 1.43
C THR A 41 -37.98 -50.95 1.47
N GLU A 42 -37.19 -51.98 1.72
CA GLU A 42 -35.73 -51.94 1.60
C GLU A 42 -35.32 -52.15 0.14
N LEU A 43 -34.21 -51.56 -0.29
CA LEU A 43 -33.28 -52.23 -1.19
C LEU A 43 -31.87 -51.70 -0.94
N SER A 44 -30.90 -52.61 -0.96
CA SER A 44 -29.50 -52.34 -0.68
C SER A 44 -28.64 -52.56 -1.92
N GLU A 45 -27.54 -51.82 -2.02
CA GLU A 45 -26.34 -52.31 -2.71
C GLU A 45 -25.08 -51.64 -2.13
N SER A 46 -23.92 -52.27 -2.32
CA SER A 46 -22.73 -51.98 -1.51
C SER A 46 -21.42 -52.34 -2.22
N ALA A 47 -20.35 -51.58 -1.97
CA ALA A 47 -18.98 -51.94 -2.32
C ALA A 47 -17.93 -51.20 -1.46
N SER A 48 -16.88 -51.94 -1.05
CA SER A 48 -15.49 -51.55 -0.69
C SER A 48 -15.18 -50.05 -0.44
N GLU A 49 -14.75 -49.62 0.75
CA GLU A 49 -13.40 -49.84 1.33
C GLU A 49 -12.22 -49.63 0.35
N GLU A 50 -11.47 -48.56 0.54
CA GLU A 50 -9.99 -48.63 0.53
C GLU A 50 -9.42 -47.67 1.60
N ARG A 51 -8.29 -48.01 2.22
CA ARG A 51 -7.76 -47.32 3.42
C ARG A 51 -6.39 -46.69 3.14
N PHE A 52 -6.26 -45.39 3.39
CA PHE A 52 -4.95 -44.73 3.54
C PHE A 52 -4.86 -43.92 4.83
N SER A 53 -4.38 -44.56 5.90
CA SER A 53 -4.06 -43.93 7.18
C SER A 53 -2.59 -43.50 7.23
N VAL A 54 -2.31 -42.24 6.94
CA VAL A 54 -0.95 -41.65 7.11
C VAL A 54 -0.81 -41.09 8.52
N SER A 55 0.31 -41.39 9.18
CA SER A 55 0.50 -41.19 10.62
C SER A 55 1.00 -39.77 10.99
N SER A 56 0.07 -38.89 11.38
CA SER A 56 0.36 -37.54 11.90
C SER A 56 0.95 -37.48 13.32
N GLY A 57 1.24 -38.63 13.95
CA GLY A 57 1.65 -38.71 15.35
C GLY A 57 3.06 -38.17 15.67
N SER A 58 3.98 -38.15 14.69
CA SER A 58 5.39 -37.79 14.94
C SER A 58 5.60 -36.31 15.31
N GLN A 59 5.03 -35.39 14.53
CA GLN A 59 5.23 -33.94 14.74
C GLN A 59 4.57 -33.45 16.03
N ARG A 60 3.39 -33.99 16.38
CA ARG A 60 2.66 -33.56 17.58
C ARG A 60 3.42 -33.84 18.88
N SER A 61 4.18 -34.95 18.92
CA SER A 61 5.03 -35.29 20.07
C SER A 61 6.24 -34.35 20.23
N ALA A 62 6.79 -33.83 19.13
CA ALA A 62 7.91 -32.89 19.17
C ALA A 62 7.48 -31.51 19.68
N CYS A 63 6.31 -31.02 19.22
CA CYS A 63 5.75 -29.74 19.69
C CYS A 63 5.37 -29.79 21.18
N LEU A 64 4.79 -30.89 21.67
CA LEU A 64 4.42 -31.03 23.09
C LEU A 64 5.67 -31.03 23.99
N ALA A 65 6.71 -31.77 23.63
CA ALA A 65 7.97 -31.78 24.38
C ALA A 65 8.64 -30.39 24.48
N ALA A 66 8.49 -29.54 23.46
CA ALA A 66 8.97 -28.15 23.51
C ALA A 66 8.11 -27.26 24.44
N VAL A 67 6.79 -27.46 24.46
CA VAL A 67 5.85 -26.71 25.32
C VAL A 67 6.08 -27.03 26.80
N ASP A 68 6.24 -28.32 27.15
CA ASP A 68 6.49 -28.73 28.54
C ASP A 68 7.83 -28.17 29.06
N MET A 69 8.87 -28.16 28.22
CA MET A 69 10.19 -27.60 28.57
C MET A 69 10.15 -26.08 28.81
N TRP A 70 9.25 -25.35 28.13
CA TRP A 70 9.05 -23.91 28.35
C TRP A 70 8.19 -23.59 29.58
N ALA A 71 7.34 -24.51 30.03
CA ALA A 71 6.54 -24.32 31.23
C ALA A 71 7.38 -24.30 32.52
N GLU A 72 8.41 -25.17 32.61
CA GLU A 72 9.33 -25.20 33.75
C GLU A 72 10.24 -23.96 33.82
N GLU A 73 10.75 -23.49 32.68
CA GLU A 73 11.62 -22.30 32.62
C GLU A 73 10.88 -21.04 33.11
N ALA A 74 9.61 -20.87 32.71
CA ALA A 74 8.75 -19.77 33.14
C ALA A 74 8.47 -19.77 34.66
N ALA A 75 8.38 -20.95 35.29
CA ALA A 75 8.10 -21.09 36.72
C ALA A 75 9.30 -20.74 37.63
N SER A 76 10.53 -20.78 37.11
CA SER A 76 11.75 -20.53 37.89
C SER A 76 12.09 -19.04 38.15
N PHE A 77 11.43 -18.10 37.45
CA PHE A 77 11.85 -16.70 37.40
C PHE A 77 11.16 -15.82 38.45
N VAL A 78 11.68 -15.83 39.68
CA VAL A 78 11.38 -14.80 40.69
C VAL A 78 12.50 -13.74 40.69
N PRO A 79 12.23 -12.46 40.33
CA PRO A 79 13.27 -11.43 40.33
C PRO A 79 13.69 -11.04 41.76
N SER A 80 14.97 -11.16 42.10
CA SER A 80 15.51 -10.63 43.36
C SER A 80 15.63 -9.11 43.28
N THR A 81 14.82 -8.39 44.05
CA THR A 81 14.72 -6.92 44.04
C THR A 81 15.86 -6.23 44.80
N ALA A 82 17.11 -6.37 44.32
CA ALA A 82 18.27 -5.65 44.87
C ALA A 82 19.49 -5.58 43.93
N ASP A 83 19.40 -4.83 42.82
CA ASP A 83 20.53 -3.99 42.38
C ASP A 83 20.12 -2.94 41.34
N SER A 84 20.34 -1.66 41.64
CA SER A 84 20.07 -0.55 40.71
C SER A 84 21.32 -0.23 39.88
N GLY A 85 21.78 -1.21 39.09
CA GLY A 85 22.95 -1.05 38.22
C GLY A 85 22.75 0.05 37.17
N ALA A 86 23.76 0.88 36.97
CA ALA A 86 23.71 1.99 36.03
C ALA A 86 23.42 1.50 34.60
N LEU A 87 22.56 2.24 33.88
CA LEU A 87 22.23 1.94 32.49
C LEU A 87 23.48 2.08 31.60
N PRO A 88 23.61 1.29 30.52
CA PRO A 88 24.77 1.37 29.61
C PRO A 88 25.02 2.74 28.96
N GLY A 89 24.11 3.70 29.08
CA GLY A 89 24.28 5.07 28.58
C GLY A 89 25.42 5.86 29.25
N GLU A 90 25.73 5.59 30.53
CA GLU A 90 26.85 6.27 31.22
C GLU A 90 28.23 5.70 30.84
N HIS A 91 28.25 4.52 30.20
CA HIS A 91 29.43 3.90 29.61
C HIS A 91 29.15 3.60 28.13
N GLY A 92 28.94 4.66 27.36
CA GLY A 92 28.91 4.61 25.90
C GLY A 92 30.18 3.95 25.31
N PRO A 93 30.15 3.55 24.03
CA PRO A 93 31.26 2.88 23.38
C PRO A 93 32.55 3.71 23.54
N SER A 94 33.63 2.98 23.71
CA SER A 94 34.82 3.46 24.38
C SER A 94 35.52 4.59 23.64
N SER A 95 36.24 5.43 24.39
CA SER A 95 36.90 6.63 23.87
C SER A 95 37.79 6.33 22.65
N PRO A 96 37.90 7.30 21.70
CA PRO A 96 38.66 7.13 20.46
C PRO A 96 40.11 6.76 20.79
N GLY A 97 40.52 5.57 20.34
CA GLY A 97 41.76 4.91 20.77
C GLY A 97 41.58 3.48 21.30
N THR A 98 40.34 2.96 21.37
CA THR A 98 40.11 1.53 21.60
C THR A 98 40.28 0.71 20.32
N THR A 99 40.79 -0.52 20.47
CA THR A 99 40.96 -1.48 19.37
C THR A 99 39.67 -2.26 19.12
N SER A 100 39.51 -2.76 17.89
CA SER A 100 38.41 -3.66 17.47
C SER A 100 38.22 -4.85 18.43
N ALA A 101 39.33 -5.50 18.82
CA ALA A 101 39.31 -6.60 19.79
C ALA A 101 38.78 -6.19 21.18
N ASN A 102 39.07 -4.97 21.66
CA ASN A 102 38.56 -4.48 22.94
C ASN A 102 37.04 -4.20 22.86
N ALA A 103 36.55 -3.69 21.73
CA ALA A 103 35.12 -3.47 21.51
C ALA A 103 34.34 -4.79 21.46
N LEU A 104 34.83 -5.80 20.72
CA LEU A 104 34.20 -7.13 20.68
C LEU A 104 34.20 -7.81 22.06
N LEU A 105 35.29 -7.71 22.82
CA LEU A 105 35.36 -8.27 24.17
C LEU A 105 34.46 -7.52 25.17
N ALA A 106 34.26 -6.22 25.02
CA ALA A 106 33.30 -5.45 25.82
C ALA A 106 31.85 -5.86 25.51
N PHE A 107 31.49 -5.98 24.23
CA PHE A 107 30.21 -6.50 23.75
C PHE A 107 29.94 -7.92 24.28
N ALA A 108 30.93 -8.83 24.18
CA ALA A 108 30.81 -10.20 24.66
C ALA A 108 30.61 -10.31 26.18
N ARG A 109 31.25 -9.43 26.97
CA ARG A 109 31.05 -9.32 28.42
C ARG A 109 29.67 -8.76 28.77
N TYR A 110 29.20 -7.76 28.02
CA TYR A 110 27.84 -7.22 28.15
C TYR A 110 26.81 -8.33 27.90
N LEU A 111 26.94 -9.05 26.78
CA LEU A 111 25.99 -10.10 26.40
C LEU A 111 25.85 -11.20 27.45
N ARG A 112 26.98 -11.66 27.99
CA ARG A 112 27.04 -12.63 29.09
C ARG A 112 26.34 -12.13 30.35
N ARG A 113 26.32 -10.83 30.62
CA ARG A 113 25.67 -10.24 31.80
C ARG A 113 24.15 -10.16 31.63
N GLU A 114 23.66 -9.77 30.46
CA GLU A 114 22.21 -9.62 30.20
C GLU A 114 21.49 -10.96 29.93
N ALA A 115 22.22 -11.98 29.48
CA ALA A 115 21.69 -13.29 29.08
C ALA A 115 22.64 -14.47 29.45
N PRO A 116 23.00 -14.64 30.74
CA PRO A 116 24.00 -15.64 31.18
C PRO A 116 23.61 -17.10 30.91
N SER A 117 22.32 -17.41 30.85
CA SER A 117 21.80 -18.75 30.50
C SER A 117 22.11 -19.17 29.07
N TYR A 118 22.20 -18.20 28.15
CA TYR A 118 22.43 -18.44 26.72
C TYR A 118 23.93 -18.32 26.35
N PHE A 119 24.70 -17.55 27.11
CA PHE A 119 26.11 -17.25 26.85
C PHE A 119 27.00 -17.69 28.02
N PRO A 120 27.43 -18.96 28.09
CA PRO A 120 28.14 -19.50 29.25
C PRO A 120 29.49 -18.80 29.49
N SER A 121 30.13 -18.28 28.43
CA SER A 121 31.34 -17.46 28.51
C SER A 121 31.32 -16.32 27.49
N ALA A 122 32.09 -15.26 27.73
CA ALA A 122 32.30 -14.21 26.73
C ALA A 122 33.05 -14.75 25.50
N ASN A 123 33.86 -15.80 25.67
CA ASN A 123 34.59 -16.45 24.56
C ASN A 123 33.64 -17.13 23.57
N ASP A 124 32.47 -17.63 24.01
CA ASP A 124 31.46 -18.19 23.11
C ASP A 124 30.87 -17.11 22.19
N VAL A 125 30.53 -15.93 22.75
CA VAL A 125 30.06 -14.78 21.96
C VAL A 125 31.15 -14.28 21.00
N GLU A 126 32.38 -14.11 21.48
CA GLU A 126 33.51 -13.69 20.65
C GLU A 126 33.74 -14.69 19.51
N GLN A 127 33.77 -15.99 19.79
CA GLN A 127 33.95 -17.04 18.78
C GLN A 127 32.83 -17.05 17.74
N ARG A 128 31.56 -16.83 18.14
CA ARG A 128 30.41 -16.71 17.23
C ARG A 128 30.50 -15.49 16.30
N VAL A 129 30.97 -14.35 16.79
CA VAL A 129 31.20 -13.18 15.93
C VAL A 129 32.41 -13.39 15.02
N ARG A 130 33.50 -13.96 15.55
CA ARG A 130 34.72 -14.25 14.77
C ARG A 130 34.52 -15.30 13.67
N SER A 131 33.58 -16.23 13.81
CA SER A 131 33.25 -17.15 12.70
C SER A 131 32.71 -16.45 11.44
N PHE A 132 32.35 -15.17 11.52
CA PHE A 132 31.99 -14.33 10.38
C PHE A 132 33.12 -13.41 9.88
N GLU A 133 34.22 -13.24 10.64
CA GLU A 133 35.34 -12.37 10.23
C GLU A 133 35.99 -12.87 8.94
N ASP A 134 36.23 -14.17 8.78
CA ASP A 134 36.88 -14.70 7.58
C ASP A 134 35.97 -14.65 6.34
N VAL A 135 34.66 -14.92 6.50
CA VAL A 135 33.67 -14.78 5.42
C VAL A 135 33.63 -13.32 4.96
N PHE A 136 33.43 -12.39 5.89
CA PHE A 136 33.35 -10.96 5.58
C PHE A 136 34.65 -10.41 4.99
N ARG A 137 35.81 -10.76 5.56
CA ARG A 137 37.13 -10.35 5.08
C ARG A 137 37.41 -10.87 3.67
N SER A 138 36.97 -12.09 3.33
CA SER A 138 37.15 -12.68 2.00
C SER A 138 36.40 -11.93 0.89
N GLU A 139 35.24 -11.32 1.20
CA GLU A 139 34.46 -10.55 0.24
C GLU A 139 34.80 -9.04 0.22
N SER A 140 35.12 -8.47 1.38
CA SER A 140 35.23 -7.01 1.56
C SER A 140 36.67 -6.48 1.57
N GLY A 141 37.64 -7.33 1.92
CA GLY A 141 39.01 -6.93 2.26
C GLY A 141 39.16 -6.26 3.64
N GLU A 142 38.07 -6.12 4.40
CA GLU A 142 37.98 -5.35 5.65
C GLU A 142 37.71 -6.24 6.88
N GLU A 143 37.86 -5.68 8.09
CA GLU A 143 37.54 -6.38 9.34
C GLU A 143 36.08 -6.14 9.77
N LEU A 144 35.33 -7.21 10.05
CA LEU A 144 33.97 -7.17 10.59
C LEU A 144 33.88 -6.39 11.93
N THR A 145 34.98 -6.35 12.68
CA THR A 145 35.11 -5.70 13.98
C THR A 145 35.63 -4.26 13.89
N ARG A 146 35.72 -3.68 12.68
CA ARG A 146 36.14 -2.28 12.46
C ARG A 146 35.08 -1.29 12.96
N GLN A 147 35.49 -0.39 13.86
CA GLN A 147 34.60 0.57 14.52
C GLN A 147 33.78 1.44 13.55
N CYS A 148 32.60 1.87 14.00
CA CYS A 148 31.70 2.72 13.23
C CYS A 148 32.29 4.10 12.94
N SER A 149 32.49 4.44 11.65
CA SER A 149 33.08 5.73 11.24
C SER A 149 32.07 6.88 11.12
N HIS A 150 30.88 6.74 11.71
CA HIS A 150 29.83 7.77 11.70
C HIS A 150 30.14 8.88 12.70
N GLY A 151 30.73 9.97 12.21
CA GLY A 151 31.16 11.11 13.02
C GLY A 151 30.99 12.46 12.33
N GLU A 152 31.96 12.88 11.51
CA GLU A 152 32.18 14.32 11.28
C GLU A 152 32.15 14.83 9.82
N ARG A 153 32.15 13.95 8.79
CA ARG A 153 31.93 14.34 7.37
C ARG A 153 31.51 13.20 6.45
N GLU A 154 32.09 12.01 6.62
CA GLU A 154 31.90 10.88 5.69
C GLU A 154 30.74 9.96 6.07
N PRO A 155 30.17 9.21 5.11
CA PRO A 155 29.30 8.06 5.39
C PRO A 155 30.04 6.99 6.22
N CYS A 156 29.29 6.15 6.92
CA CYS A 156 29.87 5.00 7.61
C CYS A 156 30.57 4.07 6.60
N TRP A 157 31.75 3.54 6.94
CA TRP A 157 32.53 2.64 6.08
C TRP A 157 31.71 1.44 5.59
N VAL A 158 30.77 0.97 6.42
CA VAL A 158 29.78 -0.07 6.14
C VAL A 158 29.06 0.15 4.80
N LEU A 159 28.73 1.40 4.42
CA LEU A 159 28.08 1.72 3.15
C LEU A 159 28.98 1.43 1.94
N LYS A 160 30.29 1.65 2.05
CA LYS A 160 31.28 1.33 1.00
C LYS A 160 31.38 -0.18 0.76
N HIS A 161 30.95 -0.99 1.73
CA HIS A 161 30.95 -2.47 1.68
C HIS A 161 29.54 -3.07 1.89
N GLN A 162 28.47 -2.30 1.60
CA GLN A 162 27.07 -2.70 1.87
C GLN A 162 26.72 -4.04 1.21
N LYS A 163 27.28 -4.33 0.03
CA LYS A 163 27.09 -5.61 -0.66
C LYS A 163 27.63 -6.80 0.15
N SER A 164 28.86 -6.71 0.67
CA SER A 164 29.46 -7.77 1.50
C SER A 164 28.73 -7.92 2.84
N TRP A 165 28.28 -6.80 3.41
CA TRP A 165 27.42 -6.81 4.59
C TRP A 165 26.08 -7.50 4.33
N ASN A 166 25.42 -7.25 3.20
CA ASN A 166 24.15 -7.90 2.85
C ASN A 166 24.34 -9.36 2.42
N ASN A 167 25.41 -9.71 1.70
CA ASN A 167 25.73 -11.12 1.43
C ASN A 167 25.78 -11.95 2.74
N LEU A 168 26.43 -11.41 3.77
CA LEU A 168 26.49 -12.01 5.10
C LEU A 168 25.15 -11.94 5.85
N LEU A 169 24.54 -10.75 5.96
CA LEU A 169 23.31 -10.55 6.75
C LEU A 169 22.10 -11.28 6.16
N ASN A 170 22.02 -11.42 4.82
CA ASN A 170 20.91 -12.09 4.16
C ASN A 170 20.84 -13.57 4.58
N SER A 171 21.97 -14.28 4.75
CA SER A 171 21.97 -15.65 5.30
C SER A 171 21.54 -15.73 6.77
N HIS A 172 21.41 -14.59 7.45
CA HIS A 172 20.85 -14.46 8.80
C HIS A 172 19.46 -13.82 8.84
N GLY A 173 18.81 -13.63 7.68
CA GLY A 173 17.46 -13.07 7.58
C GLY A 173 17.39 -11.55 7.73
N LEU A 174 18.49 -10.83 7.48
CA LEU A 174 18.56 -9.38 7.60
C LEU A 174 19.13 -8.74 6.35
N GLU A 175 18.77 -7.48 6.12
CA GLU A 175 19.36 -6.64 5.08
C GLU A 175 19.61 -5.24 5.63
N LEU A 176 20.75 -4.67 5.26
CA LEU A 176 21.12 -3.31 5.57
C LEU A 176 20.83 -2.39 4.37
N LEU A 177 20.17 -1.26 4.62
CA LEU A 177 19.78 -0.26 3.63
C LEU A 177 20.40 1.11 3.95
N GLU A 178 20.65 1.91 2.92
CA GLU A 178 21.05 3.32 3.06
C GLU A 178 19.84 4.22 3.35
N CYS A 179 19.99 5.13 4.32
CA CYS A 179 19.01 6.18 4.62
C CYS A 179 19.66 7.57 4.71
N LEU A 180 18.86 8.61 4.47
CA LEU A 180 19.25 10.01 4.65
C LEU A 180 20.51 10.43 3.85
N ARG A 181 20.66 9.91 2.61
CA ARG A 181 21.76 10.21 1.67
C ARG A 181 23.14 9.91 2.29
N GLY A 182 23.40 8.64 2.55
CA GLY A 182 24.62 8.10 3.13
C GLY A 182 24.86 8.41 4.62
N ARG A 183 23.96 9.14 5.29
CA ARG A 183 24.15 9.60 6.67
C ARG A 183 23.59 8.65 7.73
N ALA A 184 22.72 7.72 7.34
CA ALA A 184 22.16 6.74 8.26
C ALA A 184 22.02 5.38 7.56
N LEU A 185 21.87 4.36 8.39
CA LEU A 185 21.52 3.00 7.99
C LEU A 185 20.11 2.68 8.49
N SER A 186 19.42 1.83 7.74
CA SER A 186 18.27 1.07 8.21
C SER A 186 18.62 -0.42 8.21
N LEU A 187 18.25 -1.14 9.26
CA LEU A 187 18.37 -2.59 9.35
C LEU A 187 16.97 -3.21 9.25
N ARG A 188 16.70 -4.05 8.24
CA ARG A 188 15.40 -4.71 8.08
C ARG A 188 15.52 -6.23 8.13
N THR A 189 14.50 -6.90 8.66
CA THR A 189 14.33 -8.35 8.45
C THR A 189 13.79 -8.65 7.07
N LEU A 190 14.34 -9.68 6.44
CA LEU A 190 13.86 -10.26 5.19
C LEU A 190 12.75 -11.27 5.48
N ASP A 191 11.78 -11.39 4.58
CA ASP A 191 10.79 -12.46 4.66
C ASP A 191 11.44 -13.80 4.27
N MET A 192 11.75 -14.60 5.28
CA MET A 192 12.46 -15.87 5.17
C MET A 192 11.88 -16.90 6.14
N MET A 193 10.61 -17.26 5.92
CA MET A 193 9.85 -18.22 6.74
C MET A 193 10.58 -19.55 7.01
N GLU A 194 11.45 -19.99 6.10
CA GLU A 194 12.32 -21.16 6.26
C GLU A 194 13.16 -21.12 7.55
N ARG A 195 13.58 -19.92 7.97
CA ARG A 195 14.43 -19.69 9.15
C ARG A 195 13.79 -20.07 10.48
N ILE A 196 12.46 -20.11 10.54
CA ILE A 196 11.69 -20.50 11.74
C ILE A 196 12.08 -21.92 12.18
N ASN A 197 12.48 -22.78 11.24
CA ASN A 197 12.86 -24.17 11.48
C ASN A 197 14.37 -24.38 11.77
N LEU A 198 15.18 -23.32 11.85
CA LEU A 198 16.61 -23.43 12.15
C LEU A 198 16.85 -23.86 13.60
N SER A 199 17.97 -24.55 13.85
CA SER A 199 18.29 -25.03 15.20
C SER A 199 18.67 -23.87 16.14
N PRO A 200 18.42 -24.00 17.47
CA PRO A 200 18.72 -22.94 18.44
C PRO A 200 20.17 -22.43 18.43
N SER A 201 21.16 -23.25 18.06
CA SER A 201 22.56 -22.79 17.98
C SER A 201 22.83 -21.93 16.74
N VAL A 202 22.18 -22.21 15.60
CA VAL A 202 22.31 -21.40 14.37
C VAL A 202 21.62 -20.05 14.56
N THR A 203 20.47 -20.03 15.23
CA THR A 203 19.75 -18.78 15.54
C THR A 203 20.46 -17.97 16.63
N LEU A 204 21.13 -18.61 17.60
CA LEU A 204 21.98 -17.92 18.58
C LEU A 204 23.21 -17.28 17.93
N THR A 205 23.86 -17.98 17.00
CA THR A 205 25.00 -17.44 16.23
C THR A 205 24.56 -16.32 15.28
N SER A 206 23.37 -16.45 14.67
CA SER A 206 22.73 -15.37 13.91
C SER A 206 22.53 -14.13 14.80
N LEU A 207 21.89 -14.30 15.97
CA LEU A 207 21.66 -13.26 16.96
C LEU A 207 22.96 -12.51 17.32
N CYS A 208 24.06 -13.21 17.62
CA CYS A 208 25.35 -12.56 17.94
C CYS A 208 25.83 -11.60 16.84
N LEU A 209 25.67 -11.94 15.56
CA LEU A 209 26.02 -11.04 14.44
C LEU A 209 25.12 -9.81 14.40
N VAL A 210 23.79 -9.99 14.47
CA VAL A 210 22.81 -8.89 14.45
C VAL A 210 23.12 -7.88 15.55
N MET A 211 23.38 -8.42 16.73
CA MET A 211 23.68 -7.67 17.93
C MET A 211 25.00 -6.92 17.85
N TRP A 212 26.05 -7.54 17.28
CA TRP A 212 27.32 -6.87 17.04
C TRP A 212 27.13 -5.67 16.10
N VAL A 213 26.41 -5.89 15.00
CA VAL A 213 26.10 -4.85 14.00
C VAL A 213 25.33 -3.68 14.62
N ILE A 214 24.29 -3.95 15.43
CA ILE A 214 23.58 -2.89 16.16
C ILE A 214 24.51 -2.22 17.18
N TYR A 215 25.19 -2.97 18.03
CA TYR A 215 26.02 -2.42 19.12
C TYR A 215 27.07 -1.42 18.62
N GLU A 216 27.80 -1.79 17.56
CA GLU A 216 28.87 -0.98 17.00
C GLU A 216 28.33 0.15 16.10
N HIS A 217 27.39 -0.13 15.19
CA HIS A 217 27.01 0.81 14.13
C HIS A 217 25.88 1.78 14.53
N ARG A 218 26.22 2.75 15.38
CA ARG A 218 25.38 3.92 15.77
C ARG A 218 24.83 4.80 14.62
N CYS A 219 25.16 4.50 13.36
CA CYS A 219 24.47 5.08 12.20
C CYS A 219 23.16 4.37 11.86
N ILE A 220 22.88 3.18 12.42
CA ILE A 220 21.61 2.47 12.32
C ILE A 220 20.57 3.24 13.15
N ARG A 221 19.87 4.17 12.48
CA ARG A 221 18.81 5.01 13.07
C ARG A 221 17.41 4.53 12.69
N SER A 222 17.31 3.52 11.84
CA SER A 222 16.08 2.79 11.56
C SER A 222 16.31 1.30 11.75
N ALA A 223 15.37 0.61 12.40
CA ALA A 223 15.41 -0.84 12.54
C ALA A 223 13.99 -1.42 12.46
N THR A 224 13.69 -2.24 11.45
CA THR A 224 12.41 -2.94 11.29
C THR A 224 12.62 -4.44 11.36
N LEU A 225 12.41 -5.01 12.54
CA LEU A 225 12.91 -6.33 12.91
C LEU A 225 11.79 -7.33 13.20
N ASN A 226 11.97 -8.56 12.75
CA ASN A 226 11.10 -9.69 13.06
C ASN A 226 11.88 -10.76 13.83
N ALA A 227 11.60 -10.90 15.13
CA ALA A 227 12.33 -11.81 16.00
C ALA A 227 12.09 -13.29 15.64
N GLY A 228 10.87 -13.66 15.21
CA GLY A 228 10.53 -15.01 14.76
C GLY A 228 11.33 -15.49 13.55
N ILE A 229 11.79 -14.59 12.68
CA ILE A 229 12.65 -14.95 11.52
C ILE A 229 14.14 -14.90 11.88
N VAL A 230 14.57 -13.89 12.63
CA VAL A 230 16.00 -13.69 12.94
C VAL A 230 16.48 -14.67 14.01
N ALA A 231 15.71 -14.81 15.10
CA ALA A 231 16.08 -15.52 16.32
C ALA A 231 14.87 -16.18 17.02
N PRO A 232 14.12 -17.10 16.36
CA PRO A 232 12.86 -17.69 16.88
C PRO A 232 12.99 -18.33 18.27
N HIS A 233 14.16 -18.89 18.59
CA HIS A 233 14.43 -19.56 19.87
C HIS A 233 14.94 -18.60 20.97
N HIS A 234 15.17 -17.33 20.65
CA HIS A 234 15.84 -16.34 21.52
C HIS A 234 15.16 -14.96 21.52
N ILE A 235 13.85 -14.92 21.23
CA ILE A 235 13.04 -13.71 21.05
C ILE A 235 13.15 -12.73 22.24
N SER A 236 13.16 -13.26 23.47
CA SER A 236 13.33 -12.49 24.71
C SER A 236 14.65 -11.72 24.75
N ILE A 237 15.75 -12.37 24.37
CA ILE A 237 17.06 -11.72 24.24
C ILE A 237 16.98 -10.66 23.15
N PHE A 238 16.53 -11.04 21.95
CA PHE A 238 16.51 -10.18 20.76
C PHE A 238 15.88 -8.81 21.04
N TYR A 239 14.70 -8.78 21.66
CA TYR A 239 14.01 -7.51 21.93
C TYR A 239 14.64 -6.67 23.05
N LYS A 240 15.29 -7.27 24.06
CA LYS A 240 16.03 -6.53 25.13
C LYS A 240 17.09 -5.55 24.59
N LEU A 241 17.50 -5.74 23.34
CA LEU A 241 18.72 -5.17 22.76
C LEU A 241 18.45 -4.03 21.79
N LEU A 242 17.17 -3.74 21.53
CA LEU A 242 16.74 -2.42 21.07
C LEU A 242 17.16 -1.30 22.06
N ARG A 243 17.54 -1.64 23.30
CA ARG A 243 18.17 -0.72 24.27
C ARG A 243 19.55 -0.19 23.86
N PHE A 244 20.22 -0.75 22.85
CA PHE A 244 21.57 -0.30 22.45
C PHE A 244 21.62 1.11 21.86
N HIS A 245 20.51 1.59 21.29
CA HIS A 245 20.40 2.96 20.78
C HIS A 245 19.17 3.66 21.35
N THR A 246 19.40 4.78 22.03
CA THR A 246 18.36 5.80 22.30
C THR A 246 17.95 6.58 21.06
N ASP A 247 18.81 6.55 20.03
CA ASP A 247 18.82 7.51 18.92
C ASP A 247 18.07 7.00 17.67
N TYR A 248 17.22 5.99 17.83
CA TYR A 248 16.34 5.52 16.76
C TYR A 248 15.38 6.64 16.33
N VAL A 249 15.40 6.94 15.04
CA VAL A 249 14.45 7.83 14.35
C VAL A 249 13.27 7.02 13.81
N SER A 250 13.48 5.74 13.54
CA SER A 250 12.46 4.79 13.11
C SER A 250 12.67 3.46 13.83
N ALA A 251 11.59 2.87 14.35
CA ALA A 251 11.61 1.51 14.87
C ALA A 251 10.40 0.73 14.37
N GLY A 252 10.61 -0.53 14.04
CA GLY A 252 9.63 -1.43 13.45
C GLY A 252 9.75 -2.81 14.10
N ILE A 253 8.63 -3.39 14.53
CA ILE A 253 8.60 -4.67 15.25
C ILE A 253 7.51 -5.55 14.65
N VAL A 254 7.89 -6.74 14.20
CA VAL A 254 6.96 -7.72 13.62
C VAL A 254 7.08 -9.03 14.38
N ALA A 255 5.98 -9.52 14.94
CA ALA A 255 5.88 -10.87 15.47
C ALA A 255 5.32 -11.83 14.40
N HIS A 256 5.54 -13.13 14.57
CA HIS A 256 4.71 -14.15 13.91
C HIS A 256 3.59 -14.66 14.82
N HIS A 257 2.43 -14.94 14.22
CA HIS A 257 1.26 -15.49 14.91
C HIS A 257 1.49 -16.86 15.57
N SER A 258 2.60 -17.55 15.24
CA SER A 258 3.04 -18.80 15.86
C SER A 258 3.93 -18.62 17.10
N GLU A 259 4.29 -17.39 17.48
CA GLU A 259 5.17 -17.14 18.62
C GLU A 259 4.48 -17.45 19.96
N PRO A 260 5.11 -18.23 20.86
CA PRO A 260 4.46 -18.75 22.05
C PRO A 260 3.93 -17.63 22.96
N THR A 261 2.72 -17.83 23.48
CA THR A 261 2.02 -16.91 24.37
C THR A 261 2.74 -16.79 25.73
N GLY A 262 3.73 -15.90 25.80
CA GLY A 262 4.63 -15.81 26.95
C GLY A 262 5.25 -14.42 27.19
N ALA A 263 6.04 -14.34 28.26
CA ALA A 263 6.47 -13.09 28.91
C ALA A 263 7.51 -12.24 28.14
N TRP A 264 7.87 -12.60 26.91
CA TRP A 264 8.78 -11.80 26.07
C TRP A 264 8.10 -10.53 25.51
N ARG A 265 6.76 -10.51 25.41
CA ARG A 265 5.99 -9.40 24.81
C ARG A 265 6.12 -8.07 25.56
N SER A 266 6.27 -8.08 26.88
CA SER A 266 6.53 -6.85 27.65
C SER A 266 7.90 -6.25 27.29
N GLN A 267 8.91 -7.11 27.06
CA GLN A 267 10.31 -6.75 26.88
C GLN A 267 10.57 -5.90 25.62
N ILE A 268 9.65 -5.90 24.65
CA ILE A 268 9.63 -5.01 23.48
C ILE A 268 9.59 -3.54 23.92
N PHE A 269 8.50 -3.12 24.55
CA PHE A 269 8.30 -1.72 24.93
C PHE A 269 9.21 -1.33 26.09
N ASP A 270 9.52 -2.29 26.97
CA ASP A 270 10.54 -2.17 28.02
C ASP A 270 11.94 -1.83 27.47
N SER A 271 12.19 -2.07 26.19
CA SER A 271 13.46 -1.82 25.52
C SER A 271 13.48 -0.54 24.71
N LEU A 272 12.37 -0.19 24.07
CA LEU A 272 12.23 1.08 23.37
C LEU A 272 11.92 2.26 24.30
N LYS A 273 11.46 2.07 25.54
CA LYS A 273 11.06 3.17 26.46
C LYS A 273 12.13 4.23 26.77
N TYR A 274 13.40 3.99 26.41
CA TYR A 274 14.49 4.97 26.55
C TYR A 274 14.80 5.73 25.24
N THR A 275 14.17 5.36 24.13
CA THR A 275 14.21 6.15 22.88
C THR A 275 13.38 7.42 23.03
N THR A 276 13.88 8.52 22.47
CA THR A 276 13.27 9.86 22.56
C THR A 276 13.23 10.61 21.21
N LEU A 277 13.73 9.98 20.15
CA LEU A 277 13.87 10.55 18.81
C LEU A 277 13.01 9.85 17.74
N LEU A 278 12.08 8.95 18.12
CA LEU A 278 11.25 8.24 17.16
C LEU A 278 10.30 9.20 16.43
N HIS A 279 10.43 9.22 15.10
CA HIS A 279 9.54 9.91 14.16
C HIS A 279 8.59 8.92 13.45
N THR A 280 8.99 7.65 13.35
CA THR A 280 8.15 6.57 12.80
C THR A 280 8.19 5.35 13.72
N PHE A 281 7.03 4.83 14.10
CA PHE A 281 6.93 3.55 14.80
C PHE A 281 6.02 2.60 14.04
N HIS A 282 6.48 1.38 13.81
CA HIS A 282 5.72 0.30 13.21
C HIS A 282 5.65 -0.89 14.16
N MET A 283 4.46 -1.43 14.38
CA MET A 283 4.26 -2.72 15.01
C MET A 283 3.31 -3.59 14.19
N SER A 284 3.59 -4.88 14.11
CA SER A 284 2.74 -5.83 13.40
C SER A 284 2.61 -7.16 14.13
N ALA A 285 1.41 -7.73 14.10
CA ALA A 285 1.04 -9.03 14.68
C ALA A 285 1.32 -9.20 16.19
N LEU A 286 1.46 -8.08 16.92
CA LEU A 286 1.56 -8.09 18.38
C LEU A 286 0.19 -8.32 19.01
N ARG A 287 0.17 -8.96 20.18
CA ARG A 287 -0.93 -8.85 21.14
C ARG A 287 -0.50 -7.86 22.22
N LEU A 288 -1.30 -6.84 22.50
CA LEU A 288 -1.11 -5.89 23.58
C LEU A 288 -2.10 -6.19 24.70
N ASN A 289 -1.58 -6.42 25.90
CA ASN A 289 -2.37 -6.39 27.14
C ASN A 289 -2.10 -5.11 27.94
N GLU A 290 -2.85 -4.89 29.03
CA GLU A 290 -2.69 -3.77 29.97
C GLU A 290 -1.19 -3.39 30.23
N PRO A 291 -0.31 -4.27 30.80
CA PRO A 291 1.11 -3.93 31.01
C PRO A 291 1.92 -3.59 29.75
N GLN A 292 1.54 -4.11 28.58
CA GLN A 292 2.21 -3.76 27.30
C GLN A 292 1.71 -2.41 26.79
N SER A 293 0.42 -2.11 26.96
CA SER A 293 -0.18 -0.83 26.61
C SER A 293 0.35 0.32 27.46
N ASP A 294 0.59 0.11 28.77
CA ASP A 294 1.24 1.10 29.65
C ASP A 294 2.66 1.43 29.20
N ASN A 295 3.44 0.41 28.84
CA ASN A 295 4.79 0.62 28.33
C ASN A 295 4.79 1.24 26.93
N PHE A 296 3.79 0.95 26.09
CA PHE A 296 3.62 1.59 24.79
C PHE A 296 3.16 3.07 24.92
N ARG A 297 2.25 3.37 25.86
CA ARG A 297 1.88 4.73 26.24
C ARG A 297 3.10 5.51 26.71
N GLN A 298 3.93 4.95 27.58
CA GLN A 298 5.21 5.55 27.99
C GLN A 298 6.17 5.78 26.82
N LEU A 299 6.21 4.88 25.84
CA LEU A 299 7.00 5.05 24.61
C LEU A 299 6.48 6.25 23.80
N ILE A 300 5.16 6.34 23.58
CA ILE A 300 4.52 7.47 22.91
C ILE A 300 4.82 8.80 23.62
N THR A 301 4.54 8.90 24.93
CA THR A 301 4.68 10.16 25.69
C THR A 301 6.14 10.66 25.72
N ARG A 302 7.13 9.77 25.56
CA ARG A 302 8.56 10.11 25.44
C ARG A 302 9.01 10.50 24.03
N ASN A 303 8.18 10.27 23.01
CA ASN A 303 8.46 10.58 21.61
C ASN A 303 7.39 11.52 21.02
N PRO A 304 7.23 12.76 21.53
CA PRO A 304 6.27 13.73 21.00
C PRO A 304 6.57 14.19 19.56
N GLY A 305 7.74 13.81 19.01
CA GLY A 305 8.11 13.98 17.60
C GLY A 305 7.61 12.85 16.67
N LEU A 306 6.85 11.87 17.16
CA LEU A 306 6.31 10.78 16.34
C LEU A 306 5.30 11.34 15.32
N ARG A 307 5.60 11.15 14.04
CA ARG A 307 4.81 11.62 12.89
C ARG A 307 4.02 10.51 12.19
N SER A 308 4.49 9.27 12.28
CA SER A 308 3.86 8.14 11.59
C SER A 308 3.81 6.94 12.53
N LEU A 309 2.60 6.45 12.82
CA LEU A 309 2.36 5.24 13.60
C LEU A 309 1.63 4.22 12.74
N VAL A 310 2.20 3.03 12.63
CA VAL A 310 1.64 1.91 11.88
C VAL A 310 1.48 0.72 12.84
N ALA A 311 0.29 0.17 12.94
CA ALA A 311 -0.09 -0.90 13.85
C ALA A 311 -0.96 -1.92 13.10
N VAL A 312 -0.35 -2.99 12.58
CA VAL A 312 -0.99 -3.94 11.65
C VAL A 312 -1.27 -5.29 12.30
N ASN A 313 -2.49 -5.82 12.18
CA ASN A 313 -2.92 -7.08 12.81
C ASN A 313 -2.63 -7.13 14.33
N VAL A 314 -2.69 -5.99 15.01
CA VAL A 314 -2.43 -5.91 16.45
C VAL A 314 -3.68 -6.34 17.22
N THR A 315 -3.62 -7.40 18.03
CA THR A 315 -4.74 -7.71 18.93
C THR A 315 -4.61 -6.95 20.24
N VAL A 316 -5.73 -6.45 20.77
CA VAL A 316 -5.77 -5.67 22.00
C VAL A 316 -6.88 -6.15 22.92
N ASP A 317 -6.63 -6.16 24.22
CA ASP A 317 -7.72 -6.19 25.21
C ASP A 317 -8.35 -4.79 25.39
N SER A 318 -9.45 -4.73 26.14
CA SER A 318 -10.23 -3.51 26.35
C SER A 318 -9.46 -2.40 27.08
N ILE A 319 -8.59 -2.74 28.02
CA ILE A 319 -7.75 -1.79 28.76
C ILE A 319 -6.63 -1.31 27.85
N ALA A 320 -6.02 -2.23 27.08
CA ALA A 320 -4.98 -1.94 26.10
C ALA A 320 -5.47 -1.01 24.98
N ALA A 321 -6.72 -1.15 24.54
CA ALA A 321 -7.37 -0.22 23.61
C ALA A 321 -7.47 1.19 24.21
N MET A 322 -8.01 1.34 25.43
CA MET A 322 -8.12 2.66 26.10
C MET A 322 -6.75 3.32 26.30
N ASN A 323 -5.75 2.58 26.79
CA ASN A 323 -4.39 3.08 26.96
C ASN A 323 -3.70 3.44 25.63
N LEU A 324 -4.01 2.72 24.54
CA LEU A 324 -3.57 3.06 23.20
C LEU A 324 -4.15 4.42 22.77
N PHE A 325 -5.47 4.60 22.76
CA PHE A 325 -6.09 5.84 22.28
C PHE A 325 -5.75 7.06 23.16
N ASP A 326 -5.78 6.91 24.49
CA ASP A 326 -5.33 7.94 25.43
C ASP A 326 -3.87 8.32 25.14
N GLY A 327 -2.99 7.32 24.94
CA GLY A 327 -1.61 7.51 24.47
C GLY A 327 -1.51 8.33 23.19
N LEU A 328 -2.36 8.09 22.18
CA LEU A 328 -2.34 8.82 20.91
C LEU A 328 -2.71 10.31 21.07
N THR A 329 -3.47 10.70 22.10
CA THR A 329 -3.80 12.12 22.35
C THR A 329 -2.58 12.98 22.68
N TYR A 330 -1.50 12.39 23.19
CA TYR A 330 -0.24 13.11 23.48
C TYR A 330 0.56 13.44 22.19
N LEU A 331 0.22 12.85 21.04
CA LEU A 331 0.97 13.00 19.79
C LEU A 331 0.50 14.22 18.97
N GLN A 332 0.91 15.39 19.43
CA GLN A 332 0.63 16.68 18.76
C GLN A 332 1.24 16.80 17.35
N ASN A 333 2.12 15.89 16.93
CA ASN A 333 2.79 15.89 15.62
C ASN A 333 2.46 14.68 14.74
N LEU A 334 1.47 13.85 15.09
CA LEU A 334 1.11 12.67 14.30
C LEU A 334 0.51 13.11 12.95
N GLU A 335 1.20 12.86 11.85
CA GLU A 335 0.76 13.13 10.47
C GLU A 335 -0.02 11.93 9.89
N GLU A 336 0.39 10.72 10.24
CA GLU A 336 -0.09 9.46 9.67
C GLU A 336 -0.38 8.42 10.77
N LEU A 337 -1.57 7.80 10.72
CA LEU A 337 -2.00 6.74 11.63
C LEU A 337 -2.64 5.59 10.84
N ASP A 338 -1.94 4.46 10.75
CA ASP A 338 -2.45 3.21 10.19
C ASP A 338 -2.73 2.23 11.34
N LEU A 339 -3.99 2.02 11.70
CA LEU A 339 -4.41 1.18 12.82
C LEU A 339 -5.35 0.06 12.33
N TYR A 340 -4.78 -1.12 12.15
CA TYR A 340 -5.49 -2.37 11.86
C TYR A 340 -5.44 -3.24 13.11
N ALA A 341 -6.36 -3.01 14.03
CA ALA A 341 -6.38 -3.66 15.33
C ALA A 341 -7.65 -4.48 15.55
N ARG A 342 -7.50 -5.62 16.22
CA ARG A 342 -8.60 -6.54 16.54
C ARG A 342 -8.79 -6.60 18.05
N VAL A 343 -10.02 -6.41 18.51
CA VAL A 343 -10.37 -6.67 19.91
C VAL A 343 -10.33 -8.17 20.18
N ASP A 344 -9.70 -8.59 21.27
CA ASP A 344 -9.86 -9.98 21.74
C ASP A 344 -11.26 -10.18 22.36
N GLU A 345 -11.73 -9.21 23.17
CA GLU A 345 -13.01 -9.27 23.90
C GLU A 345 -13.65 -7.87 24.04
N GLY A 346 -14.90 -7.67 23.57
CA GLY A 346 -15.74 -6.50 23.85
C GLY A 346 -16.10 -5.61 22.64
N GLU A 347 -17.39 -5.47 22.34
CA GLU A 347 -17.92 -4.82 21.11
C GLU A 347 -18.01 -3.28 21.18
N TYR A 348 -18.01 -2.66 22.38
CA TYR A 348 -18.57 -1.30 22.58
C TYR A 348 -17.58 -0.18 22.95
N ILE A 349 -16.31 -0.49 23.22
CA ILE A 349 -15.40 0.43 23.96
C ILE A 349 -14.78 1.54 23.08
N TYR A 350 -14.98 1.46 21.76
CA TYR A 350 -14.23 2.27 20.79
C TYR A 350 -14.85 3.63 20.45
N GLY A 351 -16.16 3.84 20.64
CA GLY A 351 -16.86 5.04 20.13
C GLY A 351 -16.25 6.36 20.60
N GLU A 352 -16.06 6.50 21.92
CA GLU A 352 -15.43 7.67 22.56
C GLU A 352 -13.90 7.69 22.32
N ALA A 353 -13.25 6.52 22.38
CA ALA A 353 -11.79 6.43 22.28
C ALA A 353 -11.25 6.75 20.87
N ILE A 354 -11.94 6.35 19.80
CA ILE A 354 -11.62 6.77 18.42
C ILE A 354 -12.00 8.25 18.22
N SER A 355 -13.07 8.75 18.84
CA SER A 355 -13.47 10.17 18.81
C SER A 355 -12.30 11.09 19.21
N MET A 356 -11.54 10.73 20.26
CA MET A 356 -10.33 11.46 20.69
C MET A 356 -9.30 11.67 19.56
N LEU A 357 -9.21 10.75 18.59
CA LEU A 357 -8.30 10.87 17.45
C LEU A 357 -8.64 12.05 16.53
N LEU A 358 -9.90 12.48 16.48
CA LEU A 358 -10.32 13.64 15.68
C LEU A 358 -9.85 14.97 16.25
N HIS A 359 -9.29 14.98 17.46
CA HIS A 359 -8.63 16.14 18.06
C HIS A 359 -7.11 16.14 17.85
N THR A 360 -6.55 15.12 17.20
CA THR A 360 -5.12 15.04 16.84
C THR A 360 -4.81 15.77 15.53
N THR A 361 -3.52 15.92 15.22
CA THR A 361 -3.02 16.54 13.99
C THR A 361 -2.98 15.60 12.77
N VAL A 362 -3.53 14.38 12.90
CA VAL A 362 -3.51 13.34 11.86
C VAL A 362 -4.11 13.82 10.54
N GLN A 363 -3.32 13.70 9.47
CA GLN A 363 -3.69 14.07 8.10
C GLN A 363 -4.09 12.85 7.28
N ARG A 364 -3.50 11.68 7.55
CA ARG A 364 -3.88 10.38 6.97
C ARG A 364 -4.25 9.40 8.08
N MET A 365 -5.44 8.83 8.01
CA MET A 365 -5.91 7.82 8.96
C MET A 365 -6.44 6.60 8.22
N ARG A 366 -5.83 5.43 8.44
CA ARG A 366 -6.39 4.14 8.06
C ARG A 366 -6.87 3.41 9.31
N LEU A 367 -8.16 3.08 9.38
CA LEU A 367 -8.74 2.33 10.49
C LEU A 367 -9.31 1.01 9.97
N ASN A 368 -8.83 -0.11 10.50
CA ASN A 368 -9.54 -1.39 10.43
C ASN A 368 -9.79 -1.82 11.88
N LEU A 369 -11.01 -1.52 12.33
CA LEU A 369 -11.54 -1.70 13.68
C LEU A 369 -12.96 -2.23 13.54
N ASP A 370 -13.37 -3.16 14.42
CA ASP A 370 -14.66 -3.83 14.38
C ASP A 370 -15.57 -3.24 15.48
N CYS A 371 -16.17 -2.08 15.18
CA CYS A 371 -16.91 -1.27 16.15
C CYS A 371 -17.88 -0.27 15.47
N ASP A 372 -18.86 0.23 16.24
CA ASP A 372 -19.72 1.33 15.78
C ASP A 372 -18.91 2.64 15.62
N MET A 373 -18.99 3.22 14.42
CA MET A 373 -18.31 4.46 14.03
C MET A 373 -19.22 5.69 14.09
N THR A 374 -20.47 5.57 14.55
CA THR A 374 -21.47 6.65 14.54
C THR A 374 -21.01 7.91 15.27
N GLN A 375 -20.43 7.78 16.47
CA GLN A 375 -19.91 8.94 17.22
C GLN A 375 -18.71 9.59 16.51
N PHE A 376 -17.73 8.80 16.08
CA PHE A 376 -16.57 9.28 15.31
C PHE A 376 -17.02 10.04 14.05
N PHE A 377 -17.99 9.51 13.31
CA PHE A 377 -18.54 10.20 12.16
C PHE A 377 -19.31 11.47 12.52
N ALA A 378 -20.04 11.53 13.64
CA ALA A 378 -20.70 12.75 14.10
C ALA A 378 -19.70 13.87 14.48
N GLU A 379 -18.55 13.52 15.04
CA GLU A 379 -17.51 14.48 15.45
C GLU A 379 -16.57 14.89 14.29
N LEU A 380 -16.53 14.12 13.20
CA LEU A 380 -15.74 14.42 11.99
C LEU A 380 -16.08 15.80 11.37
N GLN A 381 -17.25 16.37 11.68
CA GLN A 381 -17.63 17.73 11.27
C GLN A 381 -16.65 18.81 11.77
N ASP A 382 -16.07 18.62 12.95
CA ASP A 382 -15.29 19.63 13.69
C ASP A 382 -13.77 19.44 13.53
N ASN A 383 -13.33 18.29 13.00
CA ASN A 383 -11.93 18.01 12.68
C ASN A 383 -11.36 19.02 11.65
N ARG A 384 -10.08 19.38 11.82
CA ARG A 384 -9.38 20.40 11.01
C ARG A 384 -8.02 19.95 10.46
N SER A 385 -7.72 18.66 10.56
CA SER A 385 -6.42 18.06 10.25
C SER A 385 -6.50 16.99 9.17
N LEU A 386 -7.56 16.17 9.21
CA LEU A 386 -7.70 14.97 8.39
C LEU A 386 -8.00 15.33 6.93
N ASN A 387 -7.12 14.86 6.03
CA ASN A 387 -7.24 15.00 4.58
C ASN A 387 -7.59 13.67 3.91
N GLU A 388 -7.15 12.54 4.47
CA GLU A 388 -7.32 11.20 3.92
C GLU A 388 -7.82 10.25 5.03
N LEU A 389 -8.99 9.61 4.82
CA LEU A 389 -9.58 8.60 5.69
C LEU A 389 -9.83 7.31 4.88
N GLU A 390 -9.39 6.18 5.40
CA GLU A 390 -9.57 4.85 4.79
C GLU A 390 -10.08 3.86 5.85
N LEU A 391 -11.20 3.20 5.58
CA LEU A 391 -11.86 2.27 6.50
C LEU A 391 -11.79 0.85 5.93
N GLY A 392 -11.06 -0.03 6.62
CA GLY A 392 -10.81 -1.40 6.21
C GLY A 392 -11.95 -2.39 6.52
N ASN A 393 -12.87 -2.03 7.42
CA ASN A 393 -14.07 -2.80 7.71
C ASN A 393 -15.32 -2.14 7.09
N PRO A 394 -16.31 -2.94 6.63
CA PRO A 394 -17.49 -2.42 5.97
C PRO A 394 -18.50 -1.82 6.96
N VAL A 395 -18.87 -0.56 6.73
CA VAL A 395 -19.95 0.08 7.49
C VAL A 395 -21.27 -0.58 7.12
N SER A 396 -21.83 -1.34 8.06
CA SER A 396 -22.99 -2.22 7.84
C SER A 396 -24.32 -1.58 8.24
N ASP A 397 -24.28 -0.47 8.98
CA ASP A 397 -25.43 0.22 9.54
C ASP A 397 -25.68 1.57 8.85
N ALA A 398 -26.96 1.96 8.76
CA ALA A 398 -27.37 3.23 8.15
C ALA A 398 -27.08 4.45 9.03
N GLU A 399 -27.07 4.29 10.36
CA GLU A 399 -26.86 5.38 11.32
C GLU A 399 -25.43 5.98 11.26
N PRO A 400 -24.34 5.17 11.21
CA PRO A 400 -23.01 5.71 10.95
C PRO A 400 -22.92 6.46 9.61
N LEU A 401 -23.55 5.96 8.55
CA LEU A 401 -23.54 6.62 7.24
C LEU A 401 -24.32 7.93 7.20
N LEU A 402 -25.43 8.03 7.96
CA LEU A 402 -26.17 9.28 8.13
C LEU A 402 -25.37 10.31 8.93
N ALA A 403 -24.72 9.90 10.02
CA ALA A 403 -23.79 10.75 10.79
C ALA A 403 -22.64 11.24 9.90
N LEU A 404 -22.06 10.35 9.09
CA LEU A 404 -21.01 10.68 8.12
C LEU A 404 -21.50 11.69 7.06
N ALA A 405 -22.74 11.58 6.60
CA ALA A 405 -23.34 12.51 5.65
C ALA A 405 -23.52 13.92 6.24
N ASP A 406 -24.11 14.02 7.42
CA ASP A 406 -24.36 15.30 8.09
C ASP A 406 -23.07 15.99 8.53
N SER A 407 -22.02 15.22 8.84
CA SER A 407 -20.70 15.73 9.14
C SER A 407 -19.90 16.14 7.91
N LEU A 408 -19.92 15.37 6.83
CA LEU A 408 -19.22 15.72 5.60
C LEU A 408 -19.85 16.94 4.88
N ALA A 409 -21.13 17.22 5.10
CA ALA A 409 -21.73 18.49 4.68
C ALA A 409 -21.05 19.71 5.33
N LYS A 410 -20.51 19.56 6.54
CA LYS A 410 -19.87 20.61 7.36
C LYS A 410 -18.34 20.61 7.26
N ASN A 411 -17.71 19.43 7.28
CA ASN A 411 -16.25 19.27 7.22
C ASN A 411 -15.65 19.99 5.99
N ARG A 412 -14.44 20.53 6.14
CA ARG A 412 -13.77 21.34 5.11
C ARG A 412 -12.36 20.86 4.74
N THR A 413 -11.89 19.77 5.32
CA THR A 413 -10.52 19.25 5.16
C THR A 413 -10.45 17.93 4.42
N LEU A 414 -11.40 17.01 4.64
CA LEU A 414 -11.34 15.67 4.08
C LEU A 414 -11.45 15.72 2.54
N ARG A 415 -10.52 15.02 1.89
CA ARG A 415 -10.36 14.95 0.43
C ARG A 415 -10.44 13.53 -0.09
N CYS A 416 -9.79 12.59 0.58
CA CYS A 416 -9.92 11.17 0.28
C CYS A 416 -10.78 10.52 1.35
N LEU A 417 -11.86 9.88 0.93
CA LEU A 417 -12.62 8.94 1.75
C LEU A 417 -12.64 7.60 1.02
N LYS A 418 -12.09 6.56 1.66
CA LYS A 418 -12.26 5.18 1.23
C LYS A 418 -13.02 4.40 2.30
N MET A 419 -14.04 3.63 1.91
CA MET A 419 -14.77 2.78 2.84
C MET A 419 -15.57 1.69 2.13
N ALA A 420 -15.59 0.48 2.69
CA ALA A 420 -16.59 -0.50 2.33
C ALA A 420 -17.93 -0.22 3.04
N ILE A 421 -19.04 -0.62 2.43
CA ILE A 421 -20.41 -0.55 2.95
C ILE A 421 -21.08 -1.90 2.73
N ASN A 422 -21.70 -2.50 3.75
CA ASN A 422 -22.37 -3.81 3.64
C ASN A 422 -23.88 -3.69 3.90
N VAL A 423 -24.68 -3.60 2.84
CA VAL A 423 -26.14 -3.49 2.95
C VAL A 423 -26.77 -4.88 2.93
N SER A 424 -26.98 -5.44 4.11
CA SER A 424 -27.70 -6.72 4.26
C SER A 424 -29.21 -6.58 3.94
N ARG A 425 -29.78 -7.63 3.31
CA ARG A 425 -31.16 -7.72 2.75
C ARG A 425 -32.31 -7.14 3.59
N ARG A 426 -32.15 -6.98 4.91
CA ARG A 426 -33.22 -6.64 5.85
C ARG A 426 -33.43 -5.15 6.08
N ARG A 427 -32.55 -4.27 5.59
CA ARG A 427 -32.65 -2.80 5.81
C ARG A 427 -32.87 -2.06 4.50
N ARG A 428 -33.74 -1.04 4.54
CA ARG A 428 -34.16 -0.28 3.34
C ARG A 428 -32.99 0.50 2.73
N PHE A 429 -32.59 0.15 1.50
CA PHE A 429 -31.50 0.81 0.78
C PHE A 429 -31.68 2.34 0.72
N GLY A 430 -32.91 2.83 0.55
CA GLY A 430 -33.25 4.26 0.53
C GLY A 430 -32.83 5.09 1.76
N ALA A 431 -32.30 4.50 2.85
CA ALA A 431 -31.55 5.23 3.88
C ALA A 431 -30.08 5.43 3.48
N TYR A 432 -29.37 4.33 3.16
CA TYR A 432 -27.99 4.32 2.68
C TYR A 432 -27.80 5.17 1.41
N GLY A 433 -28.69 5.02 0.42
CA GLY A 433 -28.67 5.81 -0.82
C GLY A 433 -28.87 7.30 -0.57
N LYS A 434 -29.69 7.70 0.43
CA LYS A 434 -29.85 9.10 0.82
C LYS A 434 -28.65 9.64 1.58
N ALA A 435 -28.02 8.83 2.43
CA ALA A 435 -26.77 9.20 3.10
C ALA A 435 -25.66 9.45 2.08
N LEU A 436 -25.42 8.52 1.15
CA LEU A 436 -24.46 8.67 0.06
C LEU A 436 -24.79 9.88 -0.84
N ALA A 437 -26.04 10.03 -1.28
CA ALA A 437 -26.45 11.20 -2.06
C ALA A 437 -26.26 12.52 -1.29
N SER A 438 -26.40 12.53 0.04
CA SER A 438 -26.17 13.70 0.89
C SER A 438 -24.66 14.02 1.04
N ILE A 439 -23.81 13.02 1.33
CA ILE A 439 -22.34 13.16 1.32
C ILE A 439 -21.90 13.85 0.02
N VAL A 440 -22.35 13.28 -1.10
CA VAL A 440 -21.89 13.62 -2.45
C VAL A 440 -22.52 14.95 -2.93
N ALA A 441 -23.76 15.28 -2.55
CA ALA A 441 -24.39 16.55 -2.91
C ALA A 441 -23.94 17.76 -2.07
N ASN A 442 -23.47 17.53 -0.82
CA ASN A 442 -23.19 18.60 0.13
C ASN A 442 -21.69 18.84 0.38
N ASN A 443 -20.83 17.82 0.27
CA ASN A 443 -19.38 18.00 0.42
C ASN A 443 -18.74 18.43 -0.91
N ARG A 444 -18.13 19.63 -0.94
CA ARG A 444 -17.41 20.17 -2.11
C ARG A 444 -15.88 20.03 -2.03
N ARG A 445 -15.37 19.28 -1.05
CA ARG A 445 -13.93 19.14 -0.75
C ARG A 445 -13.38 17.78 -1.13
N ILE A 446 -14.17 16.71 -1.01
CA ILE A 446 -13.82 15.36 -1.45
C ILE A 446 -13.34 15.38 -2.90
N GLU A 447 -12.13 14.85 -3.09
CA GLU A 447 -11.36 14.71 -4.33
C GLU A 447 -11.33 13.25 -4.80
N VAL A 448 -11.49 12.31 -3.86
CA VAL A 448 -11.63 10.87 -4.09
C VAL A 448 -12.68 10.34 -3.12
N LEU A 449 -13.78 9.80 -3.66
CA LEU A 449 -14.67 8.88 -2.94
C LEU A 449 -14.47 7.50 -3.53
N ASP A 450 -14.00 6.57 -2.71
CA ASP A 450 -13.71 5.19 -3.07
C ASP A 450 -14.56 4.29 -2.18
N LEU A 451 -15.44 3.49 -2.77
CA LEU A 451 -16.34 2.61 -2.02
C LEU A 451 -15.87 1.14 -2.05
N SER A 452 -14.62 0.88 -2.44
CA SER A 452 -14.08 -0.48 -2.62
C SER A 452 -14.25 -1.38 -1.39
N GLY A 453 -14.57 -2.66 -1.65
CA GLY A 453 -14.97 -3.65 -0.64
C GLY A 453 -16.46 -3.68 -0.28
N SER A 454 -17.27 -2.70 -0.69
CA SER A 454 -18.73 -2.69 -0.45
C SER A 454 -19.48 -3.90 -1.03
N THR A 455 -20.43 -4.42 -0.26
CA THR A 455 -21.36 -5.49 -0.65
C THR A 455 -22.80 -4.99 -0.60
N LEU A 456 -23.40 -4.83 -1.79
CA LEU A 456 -24.81 -4.49 -1.99
C LEU A 456 -25.49 -5.72 -2.60
N ASP A 457 -26.10 -6.55 -1.75
CA ASP A 457 -26.64 -7.86 -2.11
C ASP A 457 -28.05 -7.69 -2.76
N ASP A 458 -28.47 -8.50 -3.73
CA ASP A 458 -28.23 -9.94 -3.86
C ASP A 458 -27.85 -10.43 -5.26
N ASN A 459 -26.61 -10.91 -5.39
CA ASN A 459 -26.27 -12.24 -5.95
C ASN A 459 -24.74 -12.37 -5.99
N ALA A 460 -24.24 -13.47 -5.41
CA ALA A 460 -22.84 -13.52 -4.99
C ALA A 460 -21.87 -13.96 -6.09
N SER A 461 -21.09 -13.00 -6.59
CA SER A 461 -19.74 -13.26 -7.13
C SER A 461 -18.82 -12.07 -6.83
N LEU A 462 -17.54 -12.39 -6.60
CA LEU A 462 -16.59 -11.57 -5.84
C LEU A 462 -15.72 -10.65 -6.72
N ARG A 463 -15.91 -9.32 -6.61
CA ARG A 463 -14.89 -8.29 -6.25
C ARG A 463 -15.08 -6.94 -6.94
N GLU A 464 -14.53 -5.92 -6.28
CA GLU A 464 -14.40 -4.53 -6.73
C GLU A 464 -15.75 -3.83 -6.97
N VAL A 465 -15.81 -2.51 -6.78
CA VAL A 465 -17.08 -1.86 -6.38
C VAL A 465 -17.63 -0.95 -7.44
N CYS A 466 -18.73 -1.43 -8.00
CA CYS A 466 -19.68 -0.61 -8.72
C CYS A 466 -20.44 0.33 -7.77
N PHE A 467 -20.84 1.49 -8.28
CA PHE A 467 -22.10 2.10 -7.83
C PHE A 467 -23.24 1.24 -8.40
N GLY A 468 -23.33 -0.02 -7.98
CA GLY A 468 -24.14 -1.02 -8.66
C GLY A 468 -24.85 -2.00 -7.73
N ALA A 469 -25.97 -2.53 -8.23
CA ALA A 469 -26.96 -3.31 -7.49
C ALA A 469 -27.70 -2.54 -6.38
N VAL A 470 -28.63 -1.68 -6.81
CA VAL A 470 -29.72 -1.18 -5.96
C VAL A 470 -31.00 -1.95 -6.29
N ASN A 471 -31.61 -2.62 -5.31
CA ASN A 471 -32.86 -3.37 -5.49
C ASN A 471 -34.14 -2.49 -5.59
N ASP A 472 -33.97 -1.20 -5.89
CA ASP A 472 -35.03 -0.22 -6.16
C ASP A 472 -35.10 0.08 -7.68
N THR A 473 -36.14 0.79 -8.13
CA THR A 473 -36.45 0.94 -9.56
C THR A 473 -35.36 1.68 -10.35
N PRO A 474 -35.19 1.41 -11.67
CA PRO A 474 -34.21 2.10 -12.50
C PRO A 474 -34.30 3.64 -12.41
N GLY A 475 -35.51 4.20 -12.27
CA GLY A 475 -35.72 5.64 -12.12
C GLY A 475 -35.20 6.23 -10.80
N GLU A 476 -35.15 5.45 -9.72
CA GLU A 476 -34.62 5.89 -8.43
C GLU A 476 -33.09 5.79 -8.40
N ARG A 477 -32.50 4.74 -9.01
CA ARG A 477 -31.06 4.72 -9.34
C ARG A 477 -30.70 5.97 -10.17
N LEU A 478 -31.47 6.23 -11.23
CA LEU A 478 -31.27 7.36 -12.12
C LEU A 478 -31.36 8.72 -11.40
N GLN A 479 -32.25 8.89 -10.42
CA GLN A 479 -32.29 10.12 -9.63
C GLN A 479 -31.01 10.32 -8.82
N VAL A 480 -30.49 9.28 -8.15
CA VAL A 480 -29.20 9.39 -7.43
C VAL A 480 -28.07 9.72 -8.40
N LEU A 481 -27.97 9.01 -9.52
CA LEU A 481 -26.93 9.24 -10.52
C LEU A 481 -27.02 10.63 -11.15
N ASN A 482 -28.21 11.10 -11.52
CA ASN A 482 -28.41 12.45 -12.07
C ASN A 482 -28.11 13.54 -11.03
N ILE A 483 -28.44 13.34 -9.75
CA ILE A 483 -28.08 14.27 -8.66
C ILE A 483 -26.56 14.38 -8.52
N ILE A 484 -25.82 13.27 -8.64
CA ILE A 484 -24.35 13.24 -8.55
C ILE A 484 -23.72 13.86 -9.80
N ALA A 485 -24.18 13.46 -10.99
CA ALA A 485 -23.67 13.89 -12.29
C ALA A 485 -23.89 15.40 -12.54
N ALA A 486 -25.07 15.92 -12.18
CA ALA A 486 -25.39 17.35 -12.30
C ALA A 486 -24.65 18.22 -11.28
N LYS A 487 -24.20 17.67 -10.14
CA LYS A 487 -23.54 18.42 -9.06
C LYS A 487 -22.01 18.33 -9.10
N SER A 488 -21.41 18.72 -10.23
CA SER A 488 -19.99 19.12 -10.38
C SER A 488 -18.89 18.08 -10.10
N LEU A 489 -19.22 16.83 -9.77
CA LEU A 489 -18.28 15.79 -9.37
C LEU A 489 -17.61 15.01 -10.52
N GLN A 490 -17.94 15.42 -11.73
CA GLN A 490 -17.39 15.10 -13.06
C GLN A 490 -15.86 14.91 -13.12
N ASN A 491 -15.12 15.55 -12.21
CA ASN A 491 -13.65 15.53 -12.14
C ASN A 491 -13.07 14.56 -11.09
N ARG A 492 -13.90 13.94 -10.23
CA ARG A 492 -13.50 13.47 -8.88
C ARG A 492 -14.06 12.11 -8.41
N VAL A 493 -15.06 11.56 -9.10
CA VAL A 493 -15.67 10.27 -8.71
C VAL A 493 -15.24 9.18 -9.70
N THR A 494 -14.70 8.09 -9.16
CA THR A 494 -14.60 6.81 -9.88
C THR A 494 -15.95 6.13 -9.79
N PHE A 495 -16.67 6.09 -10.91
CA PHE A 495 -17.80 5.18 -11.06
C PHE A 495 -17.29 3.87 -11.64
N VAL A 496 -17.82 2.76 -11.14
CA VAL A 496 -17.77 1.44 -11.76
C VAL A 496 -19.21 0.92 -11.84
N TRP A 497 -19.54 0.02 -12.76
CA TRP A 497 -20.91 -0.25 -13.21
C TRP A 497 -21.15 -1.73 -13.52
N ARG A 498 -22.36 -2.23 -13.22
CA ARG A 498 -22.80 -3.57 -13.62
C ARG A 498 -23.61 -3.55 -14.92
N ASP A 499 -23.78 -4.72 -15.51
CA ASP A 499 -24.27 -4.92 -16.87
C ASP A 499 -25.70 -4.39 -17.09
N ASP A 500 -26.57 -4.41 -16.08
CA ASP A 500 -27.94 -3.87 -16.13
C ASP A 500 -28.01 -2.32 -16.09
N GLU A 501 -26.92 -1.66 -15.74
CA GLU A 501 -26.87 -0.21 -15.50
C GLU A 501 -26.32 0.57 -16.70
N VAL A 502 -25.60 -0.10 -17.59
CA VAL A 502 -24.87 0.49 -18.71
C VAL A 502 -25.78 1.21 -19.74
N PRO A 503 -26.94 0.67 -20.18
CA PRO A 503 -27.88 1.39 -21.05
C PRO A 503 -28.54 2.62 -20.41
N LEU A 504 -28.66 2.64 -19.07
CA LEU A 504 -29.26 3.76 -18.35
C LEU A 504 -28.34 5.00 -18.39
N LEU A 505 -27.02 4.81 -18.45
CA LEU A 505 -26.04 5.89 -18.53
C LEU A 505 -26.11 6.64 -19.86
N GLY A 506 -26.00 5.89 -20.96
CA GLY A 506 -25.84 6.46 -22.30
C GLY A 506 -26.98 7.40 -22.70
N ASN A 507 -28.18 7.12 -22.20
CA ASN A 507 -29.38 7.91 -22.48
C ASN A 507 -29.57 9.14 -21.56
N ASN A 508 -29.01 9.15 -20.35
CA ASN A 508 -29.39 10.11 -19.31
C ASN A 508 -28.23 10.95 -18.74
N LEU A 509 -26.97 10.52 -18.90
CA LEU A 509 -25.83 11.18 -18.28
C LEU A 509 -25.31 12.36 -19.13
N GLU A 510 -26.04 13.48 -19.10
CA GLU A 510 -25.67 14.74 -19.81
C GLU A 510 -24.39 15.42 -19.28
N ALA A 511 -23.83 14.92 -18.17
CA ALA A 511 -22.66 15.49 -17.51
C ALA A 511 -21.34 15.04 -18.16
N PRO A 512 -20.39 15.97 -18.44
CA PRO A 512 -19.09 15.61 -19.00
C PRO A 512 -18.25 14.78 -18.01
N LEU A 513 -17.88 13.56 -18.36
CA LEU A 513 -17.02 12.70 -17.53
C LEU A 513 -15.53 13.00 -17.75
N ARG A 514 -14.71 12.97 -16.68
CA ARG A 514 -13.23 12.89 -16.78
C ARG A 514 -12.66 11.51 -16.59
N LYS A 515 -13.28 10.66 -15.78
CA LYS A 515 -12.83 9.28 -15.59
C LYS A 515 -14.02 8.35 -15.66
N LEU A 516 -13.81 7.22 -16.32
CA LEU A 516 -14.79 6.14 -16.41
C LEU A 516 -14.05 4.82 -16.20
N TYR A 517 -14.59 4.00 -15.31
CA TYR A 517 -14.16 2.64 -15.08
C TYR A 517 -15.39 1.76 -15.32
N LEU A 518 -15.29 0.75 -16.18
CA LEU A 518 -16.31 -0.27 -16.41
C LEU A 518 -15.72 -1.60 -15.90
N GLN A 519 -16.49 -2.36 -15.13
CA GLN A 519 -16.07 -3.67 -14.64
C GLN A 519 -17.29 -4.56 -14.44
N ALA A 520 -17.48 -5.48 -15.36
CA ALA A 520 -18.55 -6.47 -15.23
C ALA A 520 -18.14 -7.66 -14.36
N VAL A 521 -19.16 -8.27 -13.78
CA VAL A 521 -19.05 -9.56 -13.07
C VAL A 521 -19.50 -10.70 -13.99
N ASP A 522 -20.49 -10.43 -14.86
CA ASP A 522 -21.15 -11.40 -15.74
C ASP A 522 -21.04 -11.01 -17.22
N ALA A 523 -21.62 -11.82 -18.10
CA ALA A 523 -21.52 -11.71 -19.55
C ALA A 523 -21.99 -10.34 -20.10
N TRP A 524 -21.16 -9.71 -20.93
CA TRP A 524 -21.49 -8.47 -21.63
C TRP A 524 -22.53 -8.74 -22.73
N GLN A 525 -23.80 -8.47 -22.45
CA GLN A 525 -24.85 -8.45 -23.46
C GLN A 525 -24.62 -7.28 -24.45
N ASP A 526 -25.36 -7.26 -25.58
CA ASP A 526 -25.24 -6.25 -26.65
C ASP A 526 -25.33 -4.78 -26.15
N ASP A 527 -25.90 -4.61 -24.96
CA ASP A 527 -26.05 -3.36 -24.21
C ASP A 527 -24.75 -2.55 -24.03
N VAL A 528 -23.58 -3.17 -23.88
CA VAL A 528 -22.35 -2.37 -23.75
C VAL A 528 -21.92 -1.78 -25.10
N GLY A 529 -22.21 -2.45 -26.22
CA GLY A 529 -22.11 -1.83 -27.54
C GLY A 529 -22.98 -0.57 -27.64
N THR A 530 -24.20 -0.60 -27.12
CA THR A 530 -25.07 0.59 -27.12
C THR A 530 -24.52 1.74 -26.26
N PHE A 531 -23.82 1.46 -25.15
CA PHE A 531 -23.14 2.49 -24.37
C PHE A 531 -21.87 3.03 -25.04
N LEU A 532 -21.10 2.19 -25.75
CA LEU A 532 -19.90 2.63 -26.46
C LEU A 532 -20.24 3.66 -27.55
N ARG A 533 -21.38 3.50 -28.25
CA ARG A 533 -21.97 4.52 -29.13
C ARG A 533 -22.30 5.87 -28.46
N HIS A 534 -22.30 5.94 -27.12
CA HIS A 534 -22.49 7.18 -26.35
C HIS A 534 -21.18 7.78 -25.80
N LEU A 535 -20.04 7.07 -25.84
CA LEU A 535 -18.74 7.64 -25.49
C LEU A 535 -18.35 8.90 -26.28
N PRO A 536 -18.73 9.08 -27.57
CA PRO A 536 -18.49 10.32 -28.31
C PRO A 536 -18.94 11.61 -27.58
N LYS A 537 -19.93 11.53 -26.68
CA LYS A 537 -20.34 12.66 -25.81
C LYS A 537 -19.22 13.18 -24.90
N TYR A 538 -18.15 12.42 -24.69
CA TYR A 538 -17.10 12.69 -23.71
C TYR A 538 -15.69 12.82 -24.32
N GLU A 539 -15.55 12.84 -25.67
CA GLU A 539 -14.26 12.95 -26.39
C GLU A 539 -13.40 14.14 -25.96
N SER A 540 -14.04 15.25 -25.59
CA SER A 540 -13.38 16.49 -25.15
C SER A 540 -13.15 16.57 -23.64
N THR A 541 -13.54 15.55 -22.85
CA THR A 541 -13.51 15.63 -21.38
C THR A 541 -12.92 14.41 -20.69
N LEU A 542 -13.05 13.21 -21.27
CA LEU A 542 -12.56 11.98 -20.66
C LEU A 542 -11.02 11.92 -20.72
N THR A 543 -10.38 11.77 -19.55
CA THR A 543 -8.93 11.64 -19.38
C THR A 543 -8.50 10.22 -19.01
N THR A 544 -9.41 9.41 -18.47
CA THR A 544 -9.12 8.01 -18.12
C THR A 544 -10.30 7.12 -18.47
N LEU A 545 -10.03 6.06 -19.23
CA LEU A 545 -10.96 4.97 -19.50
C LEU A 545 -10.34 3.65 -19.03
N TYR A 546 -11.03 2.95 -18.15
CA TYR A 546 -10.72 1.58 -17.75
C TYR A 546 -11.91 0.71 -18.09
N ILE A 547 -11.67 -0.45 -18.70
CA ILE A 547 -12.69 -1.45 -19.01
C ILE A 547 -12.14 -2.82 -18.64
N CYS A 548 -12.87 -3.54 -17.80
CA CYS A 548 -12.64 -4.94 -17.48
C CYS A 548 -13.94 -5.72 -17.72
N ALA A 549 -13.88 -6.84 -18.44
CA ALA A 549 -15.05 -7.68 -18.71
C ALA A 549 -14.69 -9.17 -18.74
N PRO A 550 -15.65 -10.07 -18.41
CA PRO A 550 -15.45 -11.51 -18.56
C PRO A 550 -15.41 -11.95 -20.02
N ASP A 551 -16.07 -11.21 -20.92
CA ASP A 551 -16.48 -11.66 -22.26
C ASP A 551 -15.69 -11.05 -23.43
N ILE A 552 -16.03 -11.50 -24.65
CA ILE A 552 -15.46 -11.04 -25.92
C ILE A 552 -16.13 -9.75 -26.38
N ILE A 553 -15.36 -8.69 -26.64
CA ILE A 553 -15.91 -7.47 -27.24
C ILE A 553 -16.37 -7.71 -28.69
N THR A 554 -17.59 -7.26 -29.00
CA THR A 554 -18.15 -7.33 -30.35
C THR A 554 -17.35 -6.49 -31.34
N ALA A 555 -17.35 -6.88 -32.62
CA ALA A 555 -16.69 -6.13 -33.68
C ALA A 555 -17.29 -4.71 -33.91
N GLU A 556 -18.50 -4.45 -33.41
CA GLU A 556 -19.08 -3.10 -33.38
C GLU A 556 -18.55 -2.28 -32.19
N GLY A 557 -18.60 -2.80 -30.96
CA GLY A 557 -18.05 -2.11 -29.79
C GLY A 557 -16.55 -1.81 -29.92
N ALA A 558 -15.79 -2.69 -30.57
CA ALA A 558 -14.40 -2.45 -30.92
C ALA A 558 -14.21 -1.28 -31.89
N ARG A 559 -15.15 -1.09 -32.84
CA ARG A 559 -15.16 0.01 -33.82
C ARG A 559 -15.58 1.34 -33.18
N ASP A 560 -16.55 1.31 -32.28
CA ASP A 560 -16.97 2.48 -31.51
C ASP A 560 -15.84 2.97 -30.59
N LEU A 561 -15.14 2.05 -29.89
CA LEU A 561 -13.93 2.39 -29.11
C LEU A 561 -12.80 2.91 -30.01
N SER A 562 -12.56 2.28 -31.17
CA SER A 562 -11.53 2.71 -32.12
C SER A 562 -11.76 4.14 -32.62
N SER A 563 -12.99 4.45 -33.05
CA SER A 563 -13.37 5.82 -33.43
C SER A 563 -13.25 6.79 -32.26
N PHE A 564 -13.61 6.38 -31.04
CA PHE A 564 -13.46 7.20 -29.84
C PHE A 564 -11.98 7.49 -29.51
N PHE A 565 -11.07 6.54 -29.70
CA PHE A 565 -9.63 6.73 -29.46
C PHE A 565 -8.97 7.68 -30.48
N ALA A 566 -9.41 7.64 -31.74
CA ALA A 566 -8.98 8.58 -32.78
C ALA A 566 -9.50 10.01 -32.52
N ASN A 567 -10.76 10.16 -32.10
CA ASN A 567 -11.39 11.46 -31.85
C ASN A 567 -11.03 12.10 -30.50
N ALA A 568 -10.80 11.30 -29.45
CA ALA A 568 -10.67 11.82 -28.09
C ALA A 568 -9.41 12.70 -27.92
N THR A 569 -9.64 13.96 -27.54
CA THR A 569 -8.56 14.97 -27.43
C THR A 569 -7.89 15.01 -26.06
N MET A 570 -8.54 14.43 -25.05
CA MET A 570 -8.12 14.49 -23.64
C MET A 570 -7.75 13.13 -23.02
N LEU A 571 -7.97 12.02 -23.73
CA LEU A 571 -7.90 10.66 -23.19
C LEU A 571 -6.45 10.19 -23.02
N SER A 572 -5.84 10.46 -21.86
CA SER A 572 -4.43 10.20 -21.61
C SER A 572 -4.11 8.78 -21.12
N LYS A 573 -5.06 8.09 -20.48
CA LYS A 573 -4.87 6.75 -19.90
C LYS A 573 -6.01 5.80 -20.30
N VAL A 574 -5.66 4.66 -20.91
CA VAL A 574 -6.62 3.64 -21.39
C VAL A 574 -6.21 2.26 -20.87
N ALA A 575 -7.18 1.48 -20.38
CA ALA A 575 -6.98 0.11 -19.94
C ALA A 575 -8.14 -0.78 -20.42
N LEU A 576 -7.83 -1.90 -21.08
CA LEU A 576 -8.77 -2.76 -21.81
C LEU A 576 -8.47 -4.23 -21.48
N ILE A 577 -9.18 -4.79 -20.49
CA ILE A 577 -8.96 -6.12 -19.91
C ILE A 577 -10.20 -6.97 -20.19
N TYR A 578 -10.30 -7.49 -21.42
CA TYR A 578 -11.44 -8.27 -21.91
C TYR A 578 -11.01 -9.12 -23.10
N GLU A 579 -11.80 -10.12 -23.46
CA GLU A 579 -11.45 -10.96 -24.60
C GLU A 579 -11.68 -10.22 -25.92
N THR A 580 -10.80 -10.46 -26.90
CA THR A 580 -10.95 -9.91 -28.25
C THR A 580 -10.95 -11.06 -29.26
N THR A 581 -11.67 -10.87 -30.37
CA THR A 581 -11.41 -11.64 -31.58
C THR A 581 -10.24 -11.00 -32.33
N LYS A 582 -9.62 -11.72 -33.27
CA LYS A 582 -8.60 -11.16 -34.16
C LYS A 582 -9.06 -9.85 -34.85
N GLU A 583 -10.33 -9.78 -35.27
CA GLU A 583 -10.92 -8.59 -35.90
C GLU A 583 -11.06 -7.43 -34.91
N SER A 584 -11.54 -7.68 -33.68
CA SER A 584 -11.62 -6.64 -32.65
C SER A 584 -10.25 -6.22 -32.12
N SER A 585 -9.25 -7.10 -32.04
CA SER A 585 -7.85 -6.73 -31.75
C SER A 585 -7.30 -5.77 -32.82
N PHE A 586 -7.47 -6.08 -34.12
CA PHE A 586 -7.06 -5.20 -35.21
C PHE A 586 -7.77 -3.84 -35.16
N THR A 587 -9.10 -3.85 -35.03
CA THR A 587 -9.91 -2.63 -35.01
C THR A 587 -9.50 -1.68 -33.87
N LEU A 588 -9.22 -2.22 -32.68
CA LEU A 588 -8.75 -1.43 -31.53
C LEU A 588 -7.32 -0.91 -31.74
N LEU A 589 -6.42 -1.70 -32.34
CA LEU A 589 -5.05 -1.27 -32.66
C LEU A 589 -5.01 -0.14 -33.70
N GLU A 590 -5.92 -0.15 -34.67
CA GLU A 590 -6.05 0.90 -35.68
C GLU A 590 -6.37 2.26 -35.01
N GLY A 591 -7.38 2.31 -34.13
CA GLY A 591 -7.73 3.51 -33.36
C GLY A 591 -6.71 3.91 -32.29
N ILE A 592 -5.90 2.96 -31.79
CA ILE A 592 -4.72 3.26 -30.96
C ILE A 592 -3.63 3.91 -31.83
N GLY A 593 -3.42 3.45 -33.06
CA GLY A 593 -2.48 4.05 -34.01
C GLY A 593 -2.82 5.52 -34.32
N ASP A 594 -4.08 5.79 -34.62
CA ASP A 594 -4.59 7.14 -34.92
C ASP A 594 -4.70 8.07 -33.70
N SER A 595 -4.67 7.53 -32.48
CA SER A 595 -4.85 8.34 -31.26
C SER A 595 -3.67 9.28 -31.00
N SER A 596 -3.98 10.58 -30.81
CA SER A 596 -2.99 11.61 -30.48
C SER A 596 -2.97 12.02 -28.99
N SER A 597 -3.81 11.40 -28.16
CA SER A 597 -4.00 11.72 -26.74
C SER A 597 -3.50 10.63 -25.79
N ILE A 598 -3.62 9.35 -26.16
CA ILE A 598 -3.30 8.22 -25.26
C ILE A 598 -1.79 8.16 -25.00
N THR A 599 -1.41 8.28 -23.72
CA THR A 599 -0.01 8.21 -23.25
C THR A 599 0.30 6.93 -22.47
N VAL A 600 -0.72 6.30 -21.89
CA VAL A 600 -0.64 5.01 -21.18
C VAL A 600 -1.72 4.07 -21.73
N LEU A 601 -1.31 2.90 -22.19
CA LEU A 601 -2.18 1.82 -22.64
C LEU A 601 -1.90 0.55 -21.84
N VAL A 602 -2.95 -0.03 -21.27
CA VAL A 602 -2.95 -1.37 -20.67
C VAL A 602 -3.88 -2.28 -21.47
N ILE A 603 -3.39 -3.44 -21.89
CA ILE A 603 -4.20 -4.48 -22.54
C ILE A 603 -4.08 -5.81 -21.78
N GLY A 604 -5.17 -6.58 -21.72
CA GLY A 604 -5.19 -7.91 -21.12
C GLY A 604 -6.30 -8.79 -21.69
N ARG A 605 -6.10 -10.11 -21.71
CA ARG A 605 -7.01 -11.12 -22.30
C ARG A 605 -7.23 -11.03 -23.82
N TRP A 606 -6.42 -10.24 -24.52
CA TRP A 606 -6.56 -10.09 -25.97
C TRP A 606 -6.12 -11.32 -26.76
N PHE A 607 -6.69 -11.52 -27.95
CA PHE A 607 -6.22 -12.51 -28.91
C PHE A 607 -4.91 -12.05 -29.55
N LEU A 608 -3.78 -12.47 -28.97
CA LEU A 608 -2.43 -12.06 -29.38
C LEU A 608 -1.76 -13.11 -30.27
N ASP A 609 -2.07 -13.10 -31.57
CA ASP A 609 -1.43 -13.96 -32.58
C ASP A 609 -0.32 -13.26 -33.39
N GLY A 610 0.30 -14.00 -34.32
CA GLY A 610 1.40 -13.48 -35.13
C GLY A 610 1.05 -12.30 -36.02
N ASP A 611 -0.21 -12.14 -36.44
CA ASP A 611 -0.63 -11.03 -37.28
C ASP A 611 -1.08 -9.84 -36.42
N VAL A 612 -1.69 -10.09 -35.25
CA VAL A 612 -1.95 -9.05 -34.24
C VAL A 612 -0.64 -8.44 -33.73
N ALA A 613 0.47 -9.20 -33.71
CA ALA A 613 1.80 -8.65 -33.46
C ALA A 613 2.27 -7.66 -34.55
N TRP A 614 1.95 -7.91 -35.83
CA TRP A 614 2.24 -6.97 -36.91
C TRP A 614 1.36 -5.72 -36.84
N ALA A 615 0.05 -5.87 -36.58
CA ALA A 615 -0.82 -4.71 -36.36
C ALA A 615 -0.38 -3.86 -35.14
N LEU A 616 0.13 -4.51 -34.08
CA LEU A 616 0.72 -3.80 -32.94
C LEU A 616 2.00 -3.05 -33.34
N ARG A 617 2.87 -3.62 -34.18
CA ARG A 617 4.03 -2.91 -34.75
C ARG A 617 3.58 -1.66 -35.51
N ASP A 618 2.58 -1.81 -36.37
CA ASP A 618 2.16 -0.76 -37.31
C ASP A 618 1.45 0.38 -36.56
N ALA A 619 0.58 0.06 -35.59
CA ALA A 619 0.02 1.03 -34.66
C ALA A 619 1.11 1.76 -33.84
N LEU A 620 2.19 1.07 -33.44
CA LEU A 620 3.28 1.65 -32.65
C LEU A 620 4.28 2.50 -33.45
N ASP A 621 4.42 2.33 -34.76
CA ASP A 621 5.23 3.22 -35.63
C ASP A 621 4.47 4.50 -36.01
N VAL A 622 3.14 4.40 -36.14
CA VAL A 622 2.25 5.54 -36.42
C VAL A 622 1.98 6.37 -35.16
N ASN A 623 1.69 5.73 -34.02
CA ASN A 623 1.38 6.44 -32.79
C ASN A 623 2.62 7.19 -32.25
N THR A 624 2.45 8.48 -31.94
CA THR A 624 3.49 9.35 -31.38
C THR A 624 3.22 9.84 -29.95
N SER A 625 2.10 9.47 -29.33
CA SER A 625 1.70 9.90 -27.98
C SER A 625 1.98 8.86 -26.90
N LEU A 626 2.01 7.58 -27.24
CA LEU A 626 2.06 6.47 -26.30
C LEU A 626 3.45 6.32 -25.70
N LEU A 627 3.55 6.56 -24.38
CA LEU A 627 4.81 6.49 -23.62
C LEU A 627 4.96 5.16 -22.88
N ARG A 628 3.84 4.54 -22.48
CA ARG A 628 3.81 3.33 -21.65
C ARG A 628 2.79 2.32 -22.18
N LEU A 629 3.27 1.11 -22.46
CA LEU A 629 2.46 -0.06 -22.83
C LEU A 629 2.59 -1.14 -21.75
N GLU A 630 1.46 -1.68 -21.31
CA GLU A 630 1.41 -2.82 -20.39
C GLU A 630 0.58 -3.94 -20.99
N VAL A 631 1.13 -5.16 -21.03
CA VAL A 631 0.46 -6.35 -21.57
C VAL A 631 0.31 -7.40 -20.47
N TYR A 632 -0.92 -7.64 -20.04
CA TYR A 632 -1.28 -8.63 -19.04
C TYR A 632 -1.73 -9.93 -19.70
N ARG A 633 -1.25 -11.06 -19.19
CA ARG A 633 -1.68 -12.40 -19.57
C ARG A 633 -2.16 -13.21 -18.37
N TYR A 634 -3.34 -13.80 -18.54
CA TYR A 634 -4.05 -14.60 -17.56
C TYR A 634 -3.82 -16.09 -17.79
N ASP A 635 -4.21 -16.92 -16.81
CA ASP A 635 -4.05 -18.37 -16.90
C ASP A 635 -5.01 -18.98 -17.94
N GLY A 636 -4.60 -20.06 -18.59
CA GLY A 636 -5.32 -20.69 -19.71
C GLY A 636 -5.20 -19.99 -21.07
N GLU A 637 -4.66 -18.77 -21.15
CA GLU A 637 -4.43 -18.10 -22.44
C GLU A 637 -3.48 -18.90 -23.34
N CYS A 638 -3.93 -19.22 -24.56
CA CYS A 638 -3.11 -19.91 -25.56
C CYS A 638 -2.00 -19.00 -26.09
N VAL A 639 -0.82 -19.04 -25.44
CA VAL A 639 0.37 -18.28 -25.85
C VAL A 639 0.76 -18.63 -27.30
N CYS A 640 0.48 -17.73 -28.24
CA CYS A 640 0.97 -17.84 -29.60
C CYS A 640 2.49 -17.58 -29.61
N PRO A 641 3.35 -18.57 -29.93
CA PRO A 641 4.81 -18.36 -29.92
C PRO A 641 5.25 -17.34 -30.97
N THR A 642 4.45 -17.16 -32.04
CA THR A 642 4.67 -16.17 -33.10
C THR A 642 4.54 -14.75 -32.56
N PHE A 643 3.53 -14.45 -31.73
CA PHE A 643 3.41 -13.13 -31.10
C PHE A 643 4.60 -12.88 -30.18
N ASP A 644 5.01 -13.85 -29.37
CA ASP A 644 6.15 -13.66 -28.46
C ASP A 644 7.50 -13.48 -29.18
N ARG A 645 7.64 -14.05 -30.39
CA ARG A 645 8.79 -13.80 -31.27
C ARG A 645 8.76 -12.41 -31.92
N LEU A 646 7.58 -11.92 -32.30
CA LEU A 646 7.41 -10.65 -33.02
C LEU A 646 7.20 -9.43 -32.11
N PHE A 647 6.83 -9.62 -30.84
CA PHE A 647 6.62 -8.52 -29.89
C PHE A 647 7.85 -7.60 -29.70
N PRO A 648 9.11 -8.10 -29.67
CA PRO A 648 10.29 -7.24 -29.70
C PRO A 648 10.34 -6.35 -30.95
N GLU A 649 10.02 -6.90 -32.13
CA GLU A 649 9.98 -6.16 -33.40
C GLU A 649 8.92 -5.05 -33.34
N ALA A 650 7.73 -5.34 -32.82
CA ALA A 650 6.66 -4.38 -32.59
C ALA A 650 7.07 -3.22 -31.67
N VAL A 651 7.75 -3.51 -30.56
CA VAL A 651 8.25 -2.47 -29.64
C VAL A 651 9.38 -1.66 -30.27
N THR A 652 10.28 -2.27 -31.04
CA THR A 652 11.41 -1.56 -31.68
C THR A 652 11.00 -0.56 -32.76
N ALA A 653 9.81 -0.72 -33.34
CA ALA A 653 9.25 0.26 -34.27
C ALA A 653 8.87 1.58 -33.57
N SER A 654 8.48 1.53 -32.29
CA SER A 654 7.93 2.70 -31.61
C SER A 654 8.93 3.83 -31.43
N ARG A 655 8.44 5.06 -31.67
CA ARG A 655 9.20 6.31 -31.60
C ARG A 655 8.93 7.07 -30.29
N SER A 656 7.85 6.74 -29.58
CA SER A 656 7.42 7.39 -28.34
C SER A 656 7.50 6.50 -27.09
N LEU A 657 7.42 5.16 -27.22
CA LEU A 657 7.44 4.28 -26.05
C LEU A 657 8.75 4.41 -25.26
N VAL A 658 8.60 4.70 -23.96
CA VAL A 658 9.67 4.71 -22.95
C VAL A 658 9.55 3.48 -22.03
N VAL A 659 8.35 2.89 -21.91
CA VAL A 659 8.04 1.82 -20.96
C VAL A 659 7.28 0.69 -21.63
N VAL A 660 7.75 -0.56 -21.45
CA VAL A 660 7.00 -1.76 -21.84
C VAL A 660 7.05 -2.80 -20.73
N GLN A 661 5.94 -2.96 -20.01
CA GLN A 661 5.79 -4.01 -18.99
C GLN A 661 4.97 -5.18 -19.54
N ARG A 662 5.37 -6.38 -19.15
CA ARG A 662 4.67 -7.63 -19.45
C ARG A 662 4.42 -8.38 -18.17
N PHE A 663 3.18 -8.81 -17.97
CA PHE A 663 2.77 -9.59 -16.83
C PHE A 663 2.30 -10.96 -17.32
N HIS A 664 2.89 -12.02 -16.77
CA HIS A 664 2.47 -13.41 -16.99
C HIS A 664 2.04 -13.94 -15.62
N PHE A 665 0.79 -14.38 -15.47
CA PHE A 665 0.26 -14.87 -14.19
C PHE A 665 0.43 -13.86 -13.04
N GLY A 666 0.27 -12.56 -13.35
CA GLY A 666 0.49 -11.45 -12.41
C GLY A 666 1.97 -11.13 -12.08
N GLN A 667 2.94 -11.94 -12.51
CA GLN A 667 4.36 -11.67 -12.28
C GLN A 667 4.96 -10.83 -13.41
N GLU A 668 5.76 -9.81 -13.06
CA GLU A 668 6.48 -8.97 -14.03
C GLU A 668 7.55 -9.79 -14.77
N THR A 669 7.20 -10.25 -15.97
CA THR A 669 8.08 -10.98 -16.89
C THR A 669 8.78 -9.99 -17.81
N ARG A 670 9.75 -9.27 -17.23
CA ARG A 670 10.48 -8.15 -17.87
C ARG A 670 10.97 -8.49 -19.29
N ALA A 671 10.26 -7.96 -20.30
CA ALA A 671 10.69 -7.97 -21.69
C ALA A 671 12.11 -7.38 -21.86
N GLU A 672 12.37 -6.33 -21.07
CA GLU A 672 13.63 -5.60 -20.99
C GLU A 672 14.85 -6.49 -20.69
N THR A 673 14.73 -7.55 -19.89
CA THR A 673 15.90 -8.29 -19.40
C THR A 673 16.57 -9.20 -20.43
N ARG A 674 15.87 -9.56 -21.52
CA ARG A 674 16.39 -10.49 -22.53
C ARG A 674 16.70 -9.83 -23.86
N ASP A 675 15.79 -9.00 -24.40
CA ASP A 675 16.02 -8.39 -25.72
C ASP A 675 16.97 -7.18 -25.65
N ALA A 676 17.81 -7.00 -26.68
CA ALA A 676 18.75 -5.88 -26.77
C ALA A 676 18.22 -4.71 -27.61
N GLY A 677 17.42 -4.97 -28.64
CA GLY A 677 16.78 -3.96 -29.48
C GLY A 677 15.69 -3.20 -28.74
N VAL A 678 14.87 -3.89 -27.94
CA VAL A 678 13.86 -3.28 -27.06
C VAL A 678 14.53 -2.30 -26.10
N ARG A 679 15.54 -2.73 -25.34
CA ARG A 679 16.29 -1.85 -24.41
C ARG A 679 16.95 -0.67 -25.12
N PHE A 680 17.49 -0.87 -26.32
CA PHE A 680 18.07 0.22 -27.11
C PHE A 680 16.99 1.23 -27.54
N THR A 681 15.83 0.76 -27.99
CA THR A 681 14.73 1.61 -28.46
C THR A 681 14.11 2.42 -27.32
N LEU A 682 13.79 1.78 -26.19
CA LEU A 682 13.24 2.49 -25.03
C LEU A 682 14.21 3.55 -24.50
N ARG A 683 15.52 3.24 -24.42
CA ARG A 683 16.56 4.22 -24.04
C ARG A 683 16.74 5.32 -25.09
N ARG A 684 16.63 5.04 -26.39
CA ARG A 684 16.66 6.06 -27.45
C ARG A 684 15.51 7.05 -27.28
N ASN A 685 14.31 6.55 -27.05
CA ASN A 685 13.11 7.36 -26.88
C ASN A 685 13.14 8.14 -25.54
N GLU A 686 13.64 7.52 -24.47
CA GLU A 686 13.92 8.16 -23.18
C GLU A 686 14.91 9.33 -23.31
N MET A 687 16.04 9.12 -24.01
CA MET A 687 17.03 10.17 -24.25
C MET A 687 16.43 11.30 -25.10
N ALA A 688 15.73 11.00 -26.18
CA ALA A 688 15.07 12.02 -27.00
C ALA A 688 14.04 12.84 -26.20
N LEU A 689 13.32 12.23 -25.25
CA LEU A 689 12.42 12.92 -24.34
C LEU A 689 13.19 13.83 -23.36
N ARG A 690 14.31 13.36 -22.78
CA ARG A 690 15.19 14.18 -21.93
C ARG A 690 15.77 15.37 -22.70
N ASP A 691 16.36 15.14 -23.88
CA ASP A 691 16.94 16.18 -24.73
C ASP A 691 15.90 17.24 -25.13
N THR A 692 14.66 16.81 -25.40
CA THR A 692 13.52 17.70 -25.66
C THR A 692 13.19 18.55 -24.43
N LEU A 693 13.12 17.94 -23.24
CA LEU A 693 12.85 18.67 -21.99
C LEU A 693 13.97 19.67 -21.67
N ASP A 694 15.23 19.26 -21.83
CA ASP A 694 16.41 20.11 -21.58
C ASP A 694 16.44 21.31 -22.56
N SER A 695 16.10 21.11 -23.84
CA SER A 695 15.92 22.21 -24.78
C SER A 695 14.81 23.20 -24.36
N ILE A 696 13.71 22.71 -23.78
CA ILE A 696 12.61 23.56 -23.27
C ILE A 696 13.05 24.33 -22.01
N LEU A 697 13.92 23.77 -21.16
CA LEU A 697 14.52 24.48 -20.01
C LEU A 697 15.37 25.67 -20.46
N GLU A 698 16.25 25.44 -21.43
CA GLU A 698 17.16 26.45 -21.96
C GLU A 698 16.39 27.55 -22.71
N GLY A 699 15.32 27.18 -23.42
CA GLY A 699 14.39 28.05 -24.17
C GLY A 699 13.54 29.03 -23.34
N LYS A 700 13.99 29.42 -22.14
CA LYS A 700 13.36 30.40 -21.23
C LYS A 700 11.96 30.06 -20.67
N LEU A 701 11.42 28.85 -20.87
CA LEU A 701 10.18 28.37 -20.22
C LEU A 701 10.39 27.96 -18.75
N LYS A 702 11.06 28.85 -17.99
CA LYS A 702 11.77 28.56 -16.73
C LYS A 702 10.95 28.09 -15.53
N ALA A 703 9.62 28.18 -15.56
CA ALA A 703 8.78 27.70 -14.46
C ALA A 703 8.33 26.25 -14.70
N THR A 704 7.49 26.02 -15.71
CA THR A 704 6.79 24.75 -15.91
C THR A 704 7.72 23.64 -16.41
N ALA A 705 8.71 23.98 -17.26
CA ALA A 705 9.71 23.01 -17.70
C ALA A 705 10.68 22.66 -16.57
N SER A 706 11.12 23.67 -15.79
CA SER A 706 11.98 23.46 -14.61
C SER A 706 11.30 22.55 -13.59
N PHE A 707 10.01 22.75 -13.34
CA PHE A 707 9.21 21.83 -12.53
C PHE A 707 9.21 20.40 -13.10
N ALA A 708 8.91 20.22 -14.39
CA ALA A 708 8.88 18.89 -15.01
C ALA A 708 10.25 18.18 -14.95
N TYR A 709 11.33 18.89 -15.24
CA TYR A 709 12.70 18.38 -15.15
C TYR A 709 13.11 18.04 -13.72
N HIS A 710 12.87 18.93 -12.76
CA HIS A 710 13.18 18.65 -11.35
C HIS A 710 12.32 17.54 -10.77
N MET A 711 11.09 17.36 -11.25
CA MET A 711 10.23 16.21 -10.91
C MET A 711 10.80 14.92 -11.50
N LEU A 712 11.11 14.86 -12.80
CA LEU A 712 11.73 13.68 -13.43
C LEU A 712 13.10 13.33 -12.81
N ARG A 713 13.89 14.34 -12.46
CA ARG A 713 15.17 14.17 -11.75
C ARG A 713 14.98 13.80 -10.28
N ALA A 714 13.85 14.13 -9.66
CA ALA A 714 13.48 13.70 -8.31
C ALA A 714 12.77 12.32 -8.29
N SER A 715 12.22 11.82 -9.40
CA SER A 715 11.85 10.40 -9.51
C SER A 715 13.04 9.46 -9.54
N SER A 716 14.24 9.98 -9.84
CA SER A 716 15.51 9.31 -9.62
C SER A 716 15.99 9.35 -8.15
N ASP A 717 15.38 10.14 -7.27
CA ASP A 717 15.62 10.10 -5.80
C ASP A 717 14.63 9.10 -5.17
N PRO A 718 15.09 7.93 -4.67
CA PRO A 718 14.18 6.87 -4.22
C PRO A 718 13.30 7.22 -3.02
N GLN A 719 13.59 8.32 -2.30
CA GLN A 719 12.92 8.68 -1.04
C GLN A 719 12.04 9.94 -1.14
N GLY A 720 11.99 10.61 -2.31
CA GLY A 720 11.16 11.80 -2.52
C GLY A 720 11.50 12.99 -1.61
N SER A 721 12.71 13.00 -1.04
CA SER A 721 13.06 13.92 0.06
C SER A 721 13.26 15.37 -0.40
N TYR A 722 13.24 15.64 -1.70
CA TYR A 722 13.54 16.94 -2.30
C TYR A 722 12.41 17.97 -2.17
N PHE A 723 11.14 17.54 -2.08
CA PHE A 723 9.97 18.43 -2.24
C PHE A 723 9.14 18.70 -0.97
N ARG A 724 9.29 17.92 0.11
CA ARG A 724 8.45 18.05 1.34
C ARG A 724 8.42 19.47 1.93
N GLU A 725 9.50 20.24 1.80
CA GLU A 725 9.60 21.61 2.34
C GLU A 725 9.03 22.70 1.41
N HIS A 726 8.74 22.37 0.14
CA HIS A 726 8.44 23.37 -0.90
C HIS A 726 7.08 23.15 -1.60
N GLU A 727 6.40 22.02 -1.38
CA GLU A 727 5.25 21.57 -2.17
C GLU A 727 4.06 22.57 -2.21
N ILE A 728 3.91 23.37 -1.16
CA ILE A 728 2.80 24.32 -0.97
C ILE A 728 2.78 25.43 -2.05
N GLY A 729 3.93 25.80 -2.62
CA GLY A 729 4.05 26.94 -3.54
C GLY A 729 3.75 26.66 -5.02
N TRP A 730 4.02 25.43 -5.52
CA TRP A 730 4.22 25.21 -6.96
C TRP A 730 3.05 24.53 -7.69
N ARG A 731 2.19 23.78 -6.98
CA ARG A 731 1.04 23.06 -7.59
C ARG A 731 0.13 23.93 -8.50
N PRO A 732 -0.11 25.25 -8.27
CA PRO A 732 -0.97 26.05 -9.14
C PRO A 732 -0.42 26.35 -10.56
N LEU A 733 0.86 26.09 -10.83
CA LEU A 733 1.57 26.57 -12.04
C LEU A 733 1.81 25.48 -13.11
N VAL A 734 1.27 24.28 -12.91
CA VAL A 734 1.60 23.08 -13.70
C VAL A 734 0.43 22.68 -14.59
N THR A 735 0.68 22.41 -15.87
CA THR A 735 -0.32 21.84 -16.78
C THR A 735 -0.43 20.33 -16.59
N ASN A 736 -1.65 19.78 -16.59
CA ASN A 736 -1.90 18.35 -16.36
C ASN A 736 -1.04 17.45 -17.26
N ARG A 737 -0.85 17.82 -18.54
CA ARG A 737 -0.07 17.06 -19.52
C ARG A 737 1.41 16.87 -19.13
N LEU A 738 2.01 17.80 -18.39
CA LEU A 738 3.36 17.62 -17.83
C LEU A 738 3.37 16.74 -16.58
N LEU A 739 2.28 16.72 -15.81
CA LEU A 739 2.11 15.79 -14.68
C LEU A 739 1.90 14.35 -15.18
N GLU A 740 1.18 14.17 -16.29
CA GLU A 740 0.94 12.87 -16.94
C GLU A 740 2.24 12.30 -17.56
N VAL A 741 3.02 13.11 -18.27
CA VAL A 741 4.37 12.74 -18.75
C VAL A 741 5.28 12.36 -17.57
N TYR A 742 5.23 13.11 -16.47
CA TYR A 742 5.98 12.76 -15.25
C TYR A 742 5.54 11.41 -14.67
N GLU A 743 4.24 11.17 -14.47
CA GLU A 743 3.76 9.88 -13.94
C GLU A 743 4.10 8.69 -14.84
N ALA A 744 4.05 8.85 -16.16
CA ALA A 744 4.40 7.80 -17.11
C ALA A 744 5.89 7.42 -17.06
N VAL A 745 6.78 8.38 -16.79
CA VAL A 745 8.25 8.24 -16.91
C VAL A 745 8.97 8.13 -15.55
N ARG A 746 8.28 8.44 -14.44
CA ARG A 746 8.76 8.36 -13.04
C ARG A 746 9.37 7.01 -12.65
N ASP A 747 8.58 5.93 -12.74
CA ASP A 747 9.02 4.59 -12.30
C ASP A 747 10.07 3.94 -13.22
N PRO A 748 10.08 4.19 -14.54
CA PRO A 748 11.21 3.85 -15.43
C PRO A 748 12.53 4.49 -15.00
N LEU A 749 12.55 5.80 -14.75
CA LEU A 749 13.77 6.53 -14.35
C LEU A 749 14.36 5.97 -13.05
N ARG A 750 13.48 5.68 -12.09
CA ARG A 750 13.83 5.07 -10.80
C ARG A 750 14.48 3.68 -10.96
N ARG A 751 14.09 2.92 -11.99
CA ARG A 751 14.63 1.58 -12.28
C ARG A 751 15.91 1.62 -13.10
N LEU A 752 15.97 2.42 -14.17
CA LEU A 752 17.15 2.54 -15.03
C LEU A 752 18.36 3.14 -14.31
N SER A 753 18.15 4.02 -13.32
CA SER A 753 19.23 4.51 -12.45
C SER A 753 19.96 3.38 -11.71
N LEU A 754 19.24 2.34 -11.28
CA LEU A 754 19.81 1.21 -10.53
C LEU A 754 20.57 0.22 -11.44
N GLU A 755 20.23 0.15 -12.72
CA GLU A 755 20.95 -0.71 -13.67
C GLU A 755 22.19 -0.03 -14.30
N TYR A 756 22.18 1.29 -14.48
CA TYR A 756 23.26 1.99 -15.21
C TYR A 756 24.61 1.91 -14.49
N ASP A 757 24.62 2.03 -13.16
CA ASP A 757 25.83 1.95 -12.32
C ASP A 757 26.48 0.56 -12.33
N SER A 758 25.83 -0.46 -12.89
CA SER A 758 26.36 -1.83 -12.99
C SER A 758 27.14 -2.14 -14.28
N VAL A 759 27.12 -1.26 -15.31
CA VAL A 759 27.63 -1.58 -16.67
C VAL A 759 28.63 -0.55 -17.24
N ALA A 760 28.92 0.55 -16.53
CA ALA A 760 29.67 1.70 -17.05
C ALA A 760 31.21 1.51 -17.18
N GLY A 761 31.68 0.57 -18.01
CA GLY A 761 33.08 0.42 -18.38
C GLY A 761 33.63 1.60 -19.21
N SER A 762 34.77 2.17 -18.81
CA SER A 762 35.24 3.49 -19.28
C SER A 762 35.61 3.59 -20.77
N GLN A 763 35.99 2.50 -21.43
CA GLN A 763 36.55 2.54 -22.79
C GLN A 763 35.57 2.89 -23.91
N ARG A 764 34.25 2.68 -23.75
CA ARG A 764 33.27 2.92 -24.83
C ARG A 764 32.93 4.39 -25.10
N ARG A 765 33.41 5.34 -24.29
CA ARG A 765 33.09 6.77 -24.47
C ARG A 765 33.81 7.46 -25.64
N GLN A 766 34.89 6.88 -26.17
CA GLN A 766 35.74 7.58 -27.15
C GLN A 766 35.38 7.33 -28.63
N SER A 767 34.64 6.27 -28.97
CA SER A 767 34.41 5.91 -30.38
C SER A 767 33.21 6.60 -31.05
N LEU A 768 32.24 7.10 -30.27
CA LEU A 768 30.95 7.63 -30.80
C LEU A 768 30.89 9.16 -30.87
N LEU A 769 31.86 9.87 -30.27
CA LEU A 769 31.88 11.33 -30.23
C LEU A 769 31.87 12.00 -31.63
N PRO A 770 32.58 11.49 -32.67
CA PRO A 770 32.56 12.09 -34.00
C PRO A 770 31.20 11.95 -34.70
N GLU A 771 30.53 10.79 -34.57
CA GLU A 771 29.19 10.57 -35.13
C GLU A 771 28.15 11.44 -34.44
N PHE A 772 28.25 11.57 -33.11
CA PHE A 772 27.39 12.47 -32.32
C PHE A 772 27.54 13.93 -32.74
N GLN A 773 28.78 14.42 -32.92
CA GLN A 773 29.04 15.78 -33.41
C GLN A 773 28.50 16.00 -34.83
N ALA A 774 28.63 15.00 -35.71
CA ALA A 774 28.08 15.05 -37.07
C ALA A 774 26.54 15.01 -37.11
N LEU A 775 25.88 14.36 -36.15
CA LEU A 775 24.42 14.39 -36.00
C LEU A 775 23.95 15.74 -35.43
N TYR A 776 24.61 16.22 -34.37
CA TYR A 776 24.31 17.49 -33.71
C TYR A 776 24.36 18.67 -34.69
N GLY A 777 25.40 18.76 -35.52
CA GLY A 777 25.53 19.80 -36.55
C GLY A 777 24.37 19.79 -37.56
N LYS A 778 23.91 18.61 -37.99
CA LYS A 778 22.75 18.49 -38.91
C LYS A 778 21.44 18.91 -38.24
N CYS A 779 21.24 18.55 -36.98
CA CYS A 779 20.06 18.98 -36.21
C CYS A 779 20.04 20.50 -36.02
N LEU A 780 21.17 21.09 -35.59
CA LEU A 780 21.31 22.54 -35.39
C LEU A 780 21.05 23.32 -36.68
N GLN A 781 21.63 22.88 -37.81
CA GLN A 781 21.42 23.50 -39.12
C GLN A 781 19.95 23.40 -39.57
N SER A 782 19.27 22.27 -39.33
CA SER A 782 17.85 22.07 -39.63
C SER A 782 16.91 22.89 -38.73
N VAL A 783 17.32 23.19 -37.50
CA VAL A 783 16.60 24.09 -36.58
C VAL A 783 16.73 25.55 -37.04
N ASN A 784 17.96 26.03 -37.32
CA ASN A 784 18.17 27.40 -37.81
C ASN A 784 17.37 27.68 -39.09
N LEU A 785 17.37 26.72 -40.03
CA LEU A 785 16.62 26.79 -41.29
C LEU A 785 15.09 26.89 -41.08
N ARG A 786 14.56 26.28 -40.01
CA ARG A 786 13.13 26.34 -39.64
C ARG A 786 12.75 27.59 -38.84
N LEU A 787 13.72 28.25 -38.21
CA LEU A 787 13.52 29.46 -37.41
C LEU A 787 13.81 30.76 -38.19
N GLY A 788 14.29 30.67 -39.44
CA GLY A 788 14.60 31.83 -40.26
C GLY A 788 15.82 32.62 -39.77
N LEU A 789 16.77 31.93 -39.12
CA LEU A 789 18.00 32.52 -38.60
C LEU A 789 19.11 32.39 -39.65
N ASP A 790 19.34 33.46 -40.41
CA ASP A 790 20.52 33.58 -41.29
C ASP A 790 21.83 33.51 -40.47
N ASP A 791 22.93 33.06 -41.09
CA ASP A 791 24.27 32.90 -40.51
C ASP A 791 24.98 34.24 -40.19
N GLY A 792 24.28 35.16 -39.51
CA GLY A 792 24.60 36.59 -39.44
C GLY A 792 25.03 37.15 -38.08
N PHE A 793 25.31 36.30 -37.07
CA PHE A 793 25.84 36.76 -35.77
C PHE A 793 26.99 35.89 -35.26
N SER A 794 28.19 36.46 -35.26
CA SER A 794 29.40 35.92 -34.63
C SER A 794 29.60 36.49 -33.22
N GLU A 795 30.03 35.62 -32.29
CA GLU A 795 30.74 35.95 -31.04
C GLU A 795 30.17 37.06 -30.12
N THR A 796 29.34 36.66 -29.14
CA THR A 796 29.63 36.81 -27.70
C THR A 796 28.81 35.82 -26.88
#